data_AF-A0A0D2NYF2-F1
#
_entry.id   AF-A0A0D2NYF2-F1
#
_cell.length_a   1.000
_cell.length_b   1.000
_cell.length_c   1.000
_cell.angle_alpha   90.00
_cell.angle_beta   90.00
_cell.angle_gamma   90.00
#
_symmetry.space_group_name_H-M   'P 1'
#
loop_
_entity.id
_entity.type
_entity.pdbx_description
1 polymer ?
#
loop_
_entity_poly.entity_id
_entity_poly.type
_entity_poly.pdbx_seq_one_letter_code
_entity_poly.pdbx_strand_id
1 'polypeptide(L)'
;MAEAASEQGGTFYKDGQYTKAQECYEAAMRLAPKEPKYPSNLSAVLYEAGKYSKAITAIRLSWKLLQAKNEADGRSPVPTVADSLAVKLATRFAKACSHRFHSEDEAQTRGKVNNIDVQMESLPLLGPSGVYDARVKDLCAAWLQWHALRDNKAQPTLKKQKAEKAAARKRLRSIPIFKSPAEPTLEYFTFGHDEVQSLMNGINNSPDYSLDCNQDYADQYAWSFLFGGSGDARHVFGTLVHLLDKADEAGTLRPSEAYEVHLTLIDVHPASLARVILVLSLIRQILHARLSKNTARGTELFTTLFYVYTAYLMPDYCNQIVMDTARALVDELPEKRNSLSKCLYINEQSLPAIMDVLKYWSTPLSKTPQKLIQSNSSSDSYANVMANIASLVGPDAQQQKLKAASMRNRKAGGDIYGDLEAEKTIYKRTWALIPPRSLLPRHPALAKLAKQYMSASDGLYEAAKREVEETWKVNPTIFDKYSTEHPDLCRGNGYPSARGDVLDSATYFGKFVEEFQRGPPPAFCRGGSNFTTMTHFFSLVADAMWVLQNSLTVEMVVSDVITGTTKLLAGDLGARPKDAPLRYTRIWLSNVPDYTNGLLNNAVHIAPHLEPNGLVLWNCLLNTGNWKSVTDYCYNYTLLLPKDVPRFLGCKVVNPKDTLWWDVAIQRMDLPLPLETLASKKELHDWLGHLLMSTMCSGYPSPPPSKVEMPNNLGAFIHVLTHLRRVGFPPHWIGDFMQSVVSDNLVTALEPYRGRLPVPMSEQTEPEEPRRVHLDCWHAGLQVLIAETRDALPFALSLPEDFPSRSDIGTYSAAVTRIDLSRDQRARAWGPLTSPFSPAVGALFYKSKWGSWDDLPDMLFGLLEGAPAAVGIADPRVQVVLGLEHVDLALGKVSWKMGRAWHARMVREEWMLMLFRVDLRAAVTKQVEAKLWVEVA
;
A
#
# COMPACT_ATOMS: atom_id res chain seq x y z
N MET A 1 37.05 -35.49 -22.98
CA MET A 1 37.01 -34.04 -22.68
C MET A 1 35.62 -33.46 -22.87
N ALA A 2 34.96 -33.62 -24.03
CA ALA A 2 33.58 -33.12 -24.23
C ALA A 2 32.57 -33.72 -23.24
N GLU A 3 32.63 -35.04 -23.02
CA GLU A 3 31.72 -35.73 -22.10
C GLU A 3 31.91 -35.29 -20.65
N ALA A 4 33.15 -35.19 -20.19
CA ALA A 4 33.47 -34.67 -18.85
C ALA A 4 32.94 -33.24 -18.64
N ALA A 5 33.06 -32.35 -19.64
CA ALA A 5 32.47 -31.02 -19.57
C ALA A 5 30.93 -31.08 -19.50
N SER A 6 30.29 -31.99 -20.25
CA SER A 6 28.83 -32.18 -20.18
C SER A 6 28.36 -32.77 -18.86
N GLU A 7 29.12 -33.68 -18.24
CA GLU A 7 28.80 -34.25 -16.93
C GLU A 7 28.91 -33.18 -15.84
N GLN A 8 29.99 -32.40 -15.86
CA GLN A 8 30.17 -31.26 -14.95
C GLN A 8 29.05 -30.23 -15.10
N GLY A 9 28.67 -29.90 -16.35
CA GLY A 9 27.52 -29.04 -16.62
C GLY A 9 26.21 -29.61 -16.08
N GLY A 10 26.04 -30.94 -16.10
CA GLY A 10 24.90 -31.63 -15.54
C GLY A 10 24.81 -31.52 -14.01
N THR A 11 25.96 -31.56 -13.32
CA THR A 11 26.04 -31.29 -11.88
C THR A 11 25.65 -29.86 -11.59
N PHE A 12 26.26 -28.87 -12.26
CA PHE A 12 25.90 -27.46 -12.07
C PHE A 12 24.44 -27.16 -12.37
N TYR A 13 23.85 -27.81 -13.38
CA TYR A 13 22.44 -27.66 -13.70
C TYR A 13 21.53 -28.15 -12.56
N LYS A 14 21.83 -29.31 -11.97
CA LYS A 14 21.07 -29.86 -10.83
C LYS A 14 21.21 -28.99 -9.59
N ASP A 15 22.37 -28.36 -9.42
CA ASP A 15 22.65 -27.44 -8.32
C ASP A 15 22.08 -26.02 -8.56
N GLY A 16 21.38 -25.78 -9.67
CA GLY A 16 20.83 -24.46 -10.03
C GLY A 16 21.86 -23.42 -10.48
N GLN A 17 23.12 -23.81 -10.66
CA GLN A 17 24.22 -22.94 -11.09
C GLN A 17 24.23 -22.80 -12.62
N TYR A 18 23.18 -22.20 -13.17
CA TYR A 18 22.93 -22.17 -14.62
C TYR A 18 24.03 -21.46 -15.43
N THR A 19 24.64 -20.40 -14.90
CA THR A 19 25.75 -19.71 -15.59
C THR A 19 26.95 -20.65 -15.81
N LYS A 20 27.36 -21.38 -14.77
CA LYS A 20 28.45 -22.36 -14.87
C LYS A 20 28.07 -23.55 -15.76
N ALA A 21 26.83 -24.02 -15.66
CA ALA A 21 26.32 -25.08 -16.54
C ALA A 21 26.36 -24.66 -18.02
N GLN A 22 26.02 -23.39 -18.31
CA GLN A 22 26.08 -22.82 -19.66
C GLN A 22 27.50 -22.88 -20.22
N GLU A 23 28.49 -22.41 -19.46
CA GLU A 23 29.92 -22.44 -19.84
C GLU A 23 30.41 -23.85 -20.15
N CYS A 24 30.05 -24.82 -19.29
CA CYS A 24 30.39 -26.23 -19.48
C CYS A 24 29.79 -26.82 -20.77
N TYR A 25 28.51 -26.54 -21.06
CA TYR A 25 27.88 -27.05 -22.28
C TYR A 25 28.37 -26.35 -23.55
N GLU A 26 28.71 -25.06 -23.50
CA GLU A 26 29.37 -24.37 -24.60
C GLU A 26 30.77 -24.95 -24.87
N ALA A 27 31.52 -25.33 -23.82
CA ALA A 27 32.78 -26.04 -23.97
C ALA A 27 32.60 -27.44 -24.59
N ALA A 28 31.63 -28.22 -24.13
CA ALA A 28 31.31 -29.53 -24.70
C ALA A 28 30.92 -29.42 -26.18
N MET A 29 30.11 -28.42 -26.54
CA MET A 29 29.71 -28.13 -27.92
C MET A 29 30.90 -27.75 -28.81
N ARG A 30 31.89 -27.01 -28.30
CA ARG A 30 33.14 -26.71 -29.04
C ARG A 30 34.01 -27.95 -29.25
N LEU A 31 34.09 -28.82 -28.25
CA LEU A 31 34.92 -30.04 -28.29
C LEU A 31 34.31 -31.14 -29.18
N ALA A 32 33.00 -31.15 -29.37
CA ALA A 32 32.30 -32.14 -30.18
C ALA A 32 31.11 -31.50 -30.94
N PRO A 33 31.37 -30.73 -32.01
CA PRO A 33 30.37 -29.87 -32.66
C PRO A 33 29.27 -30.61 -33.44
N LYS A 34 29.43 -31.92 -33.68
CA LYS A 34 28.45 -32.75 -34.39
C LYS A 34 27.48 -33.50 -33.47
N GLU A 35 27.68 -33.47 -32.16
CA GLU A 35 26.86 -34.22 -31.22
C GLU A 35 25.61 -33.41 -30.80
N PRO A 36 24.38 -33.83 -31.16
CA PRO A 36 23.15 -33.10 -30.85
C PRO A 36 22.85 -32.96 -29.35
N LYS A 37 23.37 -33.85 -28.49
CA LYS A 37 23.17 -33.81 -27.03
C LYS A 37 23.61 -32.48 -26.40
N TYR A 38 24.76 -31.94 -26.79
CA TYR A 38 25.34 -30.75 -26.14
C TYR A 38 24.54 -29.45 -26.38
N PRO A 39 24.13 -29.10 -27.62
CA PRO A 39 23.23 -27.95 -27.83
C PRO A 39 21.82 -28.17 -27.24
N SER A 40 21.35 -29.42 -27.13
CA SER A 40 20.12 -29.72 -26.36
C SER A 40 20.29 -29.35 -24.89
N ASN A 41 21.38 -29.79 -24.25
CA ASN A 41 21.66 -29.46 -22.85
C ASN A 41 21.84 -27.95 -22.66
N LEU A 42 22.58 -27.28 -23.55
CA LEU A 42 22.70 -25.82 -23.56
C LEU A 42 21.32 -25.14 -23.63
N SER A 43 20.43 -25.61 -24.51
CA SER A 43 19.08 -25.04 -24.60
C SER A 43 18.24 -25.24 -23.34
N ALA A 44 18.46 -26.32 -22.56
CA ALA A 44 17.81 -26.53 -21.28
C ALA A 44 18.26 -25.48 -20.25
N VAL A 45 19.57 -25.25 -20.15
CA VAL A 45 20.12 -24.22 -19.25
C VAL A 45 19.66 -22.82 -19.63
N LEU A 46 19.66 -22.50 -20.93
CA LEU A 46 19.20 -21.20 -21.42
C LEU A 46 17.71 -20.99 -21.15
N TYR A 47 16.90 -22.06 -21.23
CA TYR A 47 15.48 -22.03 -20.88
C TYR A 47 15.28 -21.73 -19.39
N GLU A 48 15.95 -22.49 -18.50
CA GLU A 48 15.88 -22.26 -17.05
C GLU A 48 16.39 -20.86 -16.66
N ALA A 49 17.38 -20.33 -17.39
CA ALA A 49 17.87 -18.97 -17.21
C ALA A 49 16.94 -17.88 -17.79
N GLY A 50 15.79 -18.25 -18.35
CA GLY A 50 14.83 -17.31 -18.96
C GLY A 50 15.29 -16.68 -20.27
N LYS A 51 16.38 -17.18 -20.88
CA LYS A 51 16.97 -16.69 -22.15
C LYS A 51 16.32 -17.38 -23.35
N TYR A 52 15.02 -17.17 -23.54
CA TYR A 52 14.19 -17.98 -24.46
C TYR A 52 14.63 -17.90 -25.94
N SER A 53 15.00 -16.73 -26.46
CA SER A 53 15.47 -16.62 -27.85
C SER A 53 16.77 -17.39 -28.10
N LYS A 54 17.69 -17.37 -27.13
CA LYS A 54 18.93 -18.17 -27.20
C LYS A 54 18.63 -19.66 -27.08
N ALA A 55 17.69 -20.05 -26.21
CA ALA A 55 17.24 -21.43 -26.09
C ALA A 55 16.64 -21.95 -27.41
N ILE A 56 15.76 -21.19 -28.07
CA ILE A 56 15.18 -21.53 -29.38
C ILE A 56 16.27 -21.73 -30.44
N THR A 57 17.31 -20.90 -30.43
CA THR A 57 18.43 -21.01 -31.38
C THR A 57 19.23 -22.30 -31.15
N ALA A 58 19.55 -22.62 -29.89
CA ALA A 58 20.22 -23.85 -29.51
C ALA A 58 19.37 -25.11 -29.81
N ILE A 59 18.04 -25.02 -29.66
CA ILE A 59 17.10 -26.09 -30.04
C ILE A 59 17.19 -26.38 -31.54
N ARG A 60 17.09 -25.34 -32.38
CA ARG A 60 17.18 -25.50 -33.84
C ARG A 60 18.50 -26.12 -34.28
N LEU A 61 19.61 -25.74 -33.63
CA LEU A 61 20.91 -26.34 -33.87
C LEU A 61 20.93 -27.83 -33.48
N SER A 62 20.44 -28.17 -32.28
CA SER A 62 20.35 -29.56 -31.82
C SER A 62 19.48 -30.42 -32.73
N TRP A 63 18.33 -29.89 -33.18
CA TRP A 63 17.46 -30.57 -34.14
C TRP A 63 18.21 -30.86 -35.44
N LYS A 64 18.85 -29.85 -36.05
CA LYS A 64 19.62 -30.03 -37.29
C LYS A 64 20.70 -31.11 -37.18
N LEU A 65 21.43 -31.14 -36.05
CA LEU A 65 22.44 -32.15 -35.79
C LEU A 65 21.83 -33.55 -35.58
N LEU A 66 20.64 -33.64 -34.98
CA LEU A 66 19.91 -34.89 -34.84
C LEU A 66 19.48 -35.44 -36.20
N GLN A 67 19.04 -34.59 -37.13
CA GLN A 67 18.72 -35.01 -38.50
C GLN A 67 19.93 -35.60 -39.21
N ALA A 68 21.07 -34.89 -39.14
CA ALA A 68 22.32 -35.35 -39.75
C ALA A 68 22.83 -36.66 -39.12
N LYS A 69 22.64 -36.85 -37.80
CA LYS A 69 22.98 -38.09 -37.10
C LYS A 69 22.08 -39.25 -37.52
N ASN A 70 20.76 -39.03 -37.59
CA ASN A 70 19.82 -40.04 -38.07
C ASN A 70 20.14 -40.47 -39.50
N GLU A 71 20.45 -39.52 -40.39
CA GLU A 71 20.86 -39.79 -41.77
C GLU A 71 22.15 -40.61 -41.83
N ALA A 72 23.16 -40.25 -41.03
CA ALA A 72 24.41 -41.02 -40.93
C ALA A 72 24.21 -42.44 -40.38
N ASP A 73 23.20 -42.64 -39.52
CA ASP A 73 22.83 -43.95 -38.95
C ASP A 73 21.90 -44.77 -39.89
N GLY A 74 21.60 -44.28 -41.10
CA GLY A 74 20.71 -44.95 -42.05
C GLY A 74 19.21 -44.90 -41.67
N ARG A 75 18.82 -43.99 -40.77
CA ARG A 75 17.44 -43.75 -40.32
C ARG A 75 16.83 -42.55 -41.07
N SER A 76 15.50 -42.38 -40.96
CA SER A 76 14.82 -41.19 -41.49
C SER A 76 15.44 -39.89 -40.92
N PRO A 77 15.84 -38.92 -41.77
CA PRO A 77 16.35 -37.63 -41.31
C PRO A 77 15.31 -36.79 -40.55
N VAL A 78 14.02 -37.06 -40.72
CA VAL A 78 12.94 -36.39 -39.97
C VAL A 78 12.69 -37.18 -38.68
N PRO A 79 13.00 -36.60 -37.49
CA PRO A 79 12.76 -37.28 -36.23
C PRO A 79 11.27 -37.51 -35.99
N THR A 80 10.94 -38.59 -35.28
CA THR A 80 9.56 -38.95 -34.92
C THR A 80 9.35 -38.90 -33.40
N VAL A 81 8.13 -39.13 -32.92
CA VAL A 81 7.85 -39.23 -31.48
C VAL A 81 8.61 -40.36 -30.78
N ALA A 82 9.18 -41.32 -31.52
CA ALA A 82 10.07 -42.35 -30.98
C ALA A 82 11.45 -41.77 -30.56
N ASP A 83 11.88 -40.66 -31.15
CA ASP A 83 13.13 -40.00 -30.81
C ASP A 83 12.96 -39.17 -29.52
N SER A 84 13.37 -39.73 -28.38
CA SER A 84 13.27 -39.09 -27.07
C SER A 84 13.89 -37.68 -27.03
N LEU A 85 14.97 -37.45 -27.78
CA LEU A 85 15.59 -36.12 -27.90
C LEU A 85 14.71 -35.15 -28.69
N ALA A 86 14.09 -35.60 -29.79
CA ALA A 86 13.19 -34.78 -30.60
C ALA A 86 11.96 -34.33 -29.79
N VAL A 87 11.35 -35.24 -29.02
CA VAL A 87 10.23 -34.90 -28.13
C VAL A 87 10.65 -33.81 -27.13
N LYS A 88 11.79 -33.97 -26.45
CA LYS A 88 12.32 -32.95 -25.52
C LYS A 88 12.55 -31.58 -26.18
N LEU A 89 13.13 -31.58 -27.38
CA LEU A 89 13.41 -30.36 -28.14
C LEU A 89 12.13 -29.65 -28.57
N ALA A 90 11.17 -30.38 -29.15
CA ALA A 90 9.91 -29.83 -29.61
C ALA A 90 9.05 -29.30 -28.45
N THR A 91 8.99 -30.01 -27.32
CA THR A 91 8.31 -29.53 -26.11
C THR A 91 8.94 -28.24 -25.58
N ARG A 92 10.27 -28.21 -25.43
CA ARG A 92 10.99 -27.02 -24.96
C ARG A 92 10.83 -25.85 -25.93
N PHE A 93 10.78 -26.11 -27.23
CA PHE A 93 10.57 -25.09 -28.26
C PHE A 93 9.22 -24.40 -28.07
N ALA A 94 8.14 -25.18 -27.95
CA ALA A 94 6.79 -24.66 -27.74
C ALA A 94 6.72 -23.84 -26.43
N LYS A 95 7.23 -24.37 -25.31
CA LYS A 95 7.30 -23.66 -24.03
C LYS A 95 8.10 -22.36 -24.13
N ALA A 96 9.28 -22.39 -24.75
CA ALA A 96 10.11 -21.21 -24.96
C ALA A 96 9.41 -20.15 -25.83
N CYS A 97 8.66 -20.57 -26.85
CA CYS A 97 7.86 -19.66 -27.67
C CYS A 97 6.72 -19.02 -26.88
N SER A 98 5.99 -19.80 -26.07
CA SER A 98 4.94 -19.30 -25.17
C SER A 98 5.47 -18.24 -24.21
N HIS A 99 6.58 -18.50 -23.51
CA HIS A 99 7.12 -17.52 -22.56
C HIS A 99 7.80 -16.33 -23.25
N ARG A 100 8.45 -16.52 -24.39
CA ARG A 100 8.98 -15.42 -25.22
C ARG A 100 7.88 -14.48 -25.67
N PHE A 101 6.67 -14.99 -25.93
CA PHE A 101 5.52 -14.16 -26.34
C PHE A 101 5.19 -13.06 -25.31
N HIS A 102 5.36 -13.35 -24.02
CA HIS A 102 5.12 -12.41 -22.93
C HIS A 102 6.31 -11.48 -22.65
N SER A 103 7.50 -11.78 -23.19
CA SER A 103 8.70 -10.95 -23.05
C SER A 103 8.55 -9.62 -23.79
N GLU A 104 8.85 -8.52 -23.11
CA GLU A 104 8.91 -7.19 -23.74
C GLU A 104 10.31 -6.84 -24.24
N ASP A 105 11.33 -7.53 -23.73
CA ASP A 105 12.76 -7.29 -24.00
C ASP A 105 13.24 -8.02 -25.26
N GLU A 106 12.52 -9.05 -25.71
CA GLU A 106 12.85 -9.83 -26.90
C GLU A 106 11.94 -9.43 -28.06
N ALA A 107 12.50 -8.75 -29.08
CA ALA A 107 11.75 -8.37 -30.27
C ALA A 107 11.10 -9.61 -30.92
N GLN A 108 9.78 -9.57 -31.13
CA GLN A 108 9.08 -10.56 -31.94
C GLN A 108 9.44 -10.35 -33.42
N THR A 109 10.57 -10.86 -33.85
CA THR A 109 10.92 -10.90 -35.27
C THR A 109 9.98 -11.88 -35.98
N ARG A 110 9.12 -11.38 -36.88
CA ARG A 110 8.46 -12.20 -37.92
C ARG A 110 9.54 -12.65 -38.91
N GLY A 111 10.34 -13.63 -38.49
CA GLY A 111 11.31 -14.28 -39.37
C GLY A 111 10.62 -15.13 -40.43
N LYS A 112 11.33 -15.43 -41.52
CA LYS A 112 10.91 -16.44 -42.50
C LYS A 112 10.59 -17.75 -41.77
N VAL A 113 9.51 -18.42 -42.18
CA VAL A 113 9.13 -19.74 -41.65
C VAL A 113 10.33 -20.68 -41.78
N ASN A 114 10.86 -21.15 -40.65
CA ASN A 114 11.96 -22.08 -40.62
C ASN A 114 11.40 -23.50 -40.75
N ASN A 115 11.86 -24.26 -41.74
CA ASN A 115 11.41 -25.64 -41.97
C ASN A 115 11.55 -26.53 -40.72
N ILE A 116 12.58 -26.29 -39.89
CA ILE A 116 12.77 -27.01 -38.61
C ILE A 116 11.63 -26.73 -37.63
N ASP A 117 11.12 -25.50 -37.58
CA ASP A 117 10.02 -25.14 -36.68
C ASP A 117 8.73 -25.86 -37.08
N VAL A 118 8.45 -25.94 -38.39
CA VAL A 118 7.30 -26.66 -38.95
C VAL A 118 7.39 -28.16 -38.65
N GLN A 119 8.58 -28.75 -38.74
CA GLN A 119 8.80 -30.15 -38.39
C GLN A 119 8.52 -30.41 -36.90
N MET A 120 9.02 -29.57 -36.00
CA MET A 120 8.73 -29.68 -34.57
C MET A 120 7.23 -29.52 -34.27
N GLU A 121 6.54 -28.61 -34.99
CA GLU A 121 5.10 -28.37 -34.88
C GLU A 121 4.27 -29.58 -35.36
N SER A 122 4.74 -30.31 -36.37
CA SER A 122 4.04 -31.50 -36.87
C SER A 122 4.22 -32.74 -35.97
N LEU A 123 5.24 -32.75 -35.10
CA LEU A 123 5.58 -33.91 -34.26
C LEU A 123 4.44 -34.41 -33.35
N PRO A 124 3.65 -33.54 -32.68
CA PRO A 124 2.50 -33.97 -31.87
C PRO A 124 1.39 -34.66 -32.67
N LEU A 125 1.29 -34.37 -33.98
CA LEU A 125 0.26 -34.91 -34.89
C LEU A 125 0.63 -36.28 -35.47
N LEU A 126 1.87 -36.75 -35.27
CA LEU A 126 2.42 -37.98 -35.86
C LEU A 126 2.44 -39.17 -34.87
N GLY A 127 1.71 -39.09 -33.75
CA GLY A 127 1.65 -40.17 -32.76
C GLY A 127 0.57 -41.22 -33.06
N PRO A 128 0.77 -42.51 -32.70
CA PRO A 128 -0.26 -43.54 -32.84
C PRO A 128 -1.45 -43.22 -31.94
N SER A 129 -2.65 -43.26 -32.51
CA SER A 129 -3.92 -43.09 -31.81
C SER A 129 -4.10 -44.20 -30.76
N GLY A 130 -4.02 -43.88 -29.47
CA GLY A 130 -4.61 -44.73 -28.42
C GLY A 130 -3.94 -44.77 -27.04
N VAL A 131 -2.61 -44.59 -26.90
CA VAL A 131 -1.95 -44.54 -25.58
C VAL A 131 -0.72 -43.64 -25.64
N TYR A 132 -0.86 -42.39 -25.21
CA TYR A 132 0.27 -41.48 -25.09
C TYR A 132 0.98 -41.67 -23.75
N ASP A 133 2.29 -41.90 -23.78
CA ASP A 133 3.11 -41.79 -22.58
C ASP A 133 3.12 -40.34 -22.05
N ALA A 134 3.57 -40.12 -20.82
CA ALA A 134 3.56 -38.80 -20.19
C ALA A 134 4.34 -37.74 -20.99
N ARG A 135 5.35 -38.15 -21.77
CA ARG A 135 6.20 -37.24 -22.55
C ARG A 135 5.44 -36.68 -23.75
N VAL A 136 4.70 -37.53 -24.47
CA VAL A 136 3.89 -37.08 -25.61
C VAL A 136 2.71 -36.23 -25.14
N LYS A 137 2.14 -36.52 -23.95
CA LYS A 137 1.12 -35.64 -23.34
C LYS A 137 1.65 -34.23 -23.05
N ASP A 138 2.83 -34.11 -22.45
CA ASP A 138 3.47 -32.80 -22.20
C ASP A 138 3.82 -32.06 -23.51
N LEU A 139 4.27 -32.79 -24.54
CA LEU A 139 4.48 -32.25 -25.89
C LEU A 139 3.18 -31.65 -26.45
N CYS A 140 2.10 -32.43 -26.50
CA CYS A 140 0.82 -31.96 -27.01
C CYS A 140 0.29 -30.76 -26.22
N ALA A 141 0.38 -30.79 -24.88
CA ALA A 141 -0.05 -29.69 -24.03
C ALA A 141 0.75 -28.40 -24.29
N ALA A 142 2.08 -28.50 -24.45
CA ALA A 142 2.93 -27.35 -24.75
C ALA A 142 2.58 -26.72 -26.11
N TRP A 143 2.34 -27.54 -27.13
CA TRP A 143 1.94 -27.06 -28.46
C TRP A 143 0.53 -26.48 -28.48
N LEU A 144 -0.44 -27.09 -27.80
CA LEU A 144 -1.78 -26.52 -27.63
C LEU A 144 -1.73 -25.13 -26.99
N GLN A 145 -0.92 -24.95 -25.94
CA GLN A 145 -0.72 -23.65 -25.31
C GLN A 145 -0.11 -22.63 -26.29
N TRP A 146 0.93 -23.03 -27.02
CA TRP A 146 1.59 -22.16 -27.99
C TRP A 146 0.64 -21.77 -29.14
N HIS A 147 -0.13 -22.71 -29.68
CA HIS A 147 -1.15 -22.45 -30.69
C HIS A 147 -2.22 -21.50 -30.15
N ALA A 148 -2.73 -21.74 -28.94
CA ALA A 148 -3.72 -20.86 -28.32
C ALA A 148 -3.20 -19.42 -28.18
N LEU A 149 -1.92 -19.21 -27.90
CA LEU A 149 -1.31 -17.87 -27.82
C LEU A 149 -1.06 -17.25 -29.21
N ARG A 150 -0.52 -18.04 -30.14
CA ARG A 150 -0.18 -17.62 -31.51
C ARG A 150 -1.45 -17.30 -32.32
N ASP A 151 -2.45 -18.17 -32.24
CA ASP A 151 -3.59 -18.22 -33.15
C ASP A 151 -4.78 -17.39 -32.65
N ASN A 152 -5.07 -17.32 -31.32
CA ASN A 152 -6.06 -16.35 -30.79
C ASN A 152 -5.70 -14.90 -31.14
N LYS A 153 -4.42 -14.61 -31.38
CA LYS A 153 -3.91 -13.28 -31.72
C LYS A 153 -3.44 -13.16 -33.18
N ALA A 154 -3.78 -14.12 -34.05
CA ALA A 154 -3.41 -14.10 -35.46
C ALA A 154 -4.25 -13.14 -36.33
N GLN A 155 -5.26 -12.44 -35.77
CA GLN A 155 -6.12 -11.50 -36.53
C GLN A 155 -6.19 -10.02 -36.07
N PRO A 156 -5.73 -9.58 -34.87
CA PRO A 156 -5.61 -8.15 -34.56
C PRO A 156 -4.32 -7.54 -35.13
N THR A 157 -4.37 -6.30 -35.62
CA THR A 157 -3.15 -5.51 -35.90
C THR A 157 -2.29 -5.37 -34.63
N LEU A 158 -0.97 -5.20 -34.76
CA LEU A 158 -0.05 -4.94 -33.63
C LEU A 158 -0.57 -3.84 -32.67
N LYS A 159 -1.27 -2.84 -33.23
CA LYS A 159 -1.94 -1.77 -32.47
C LYS A 159 -3.03 -2.29 -31.54
N LYS A 160 -3.91 -3.18 -32.03
CA LYS A 160 -4.99 -3.77 -31.24
C LYS A 160 -4.44 -4.69 -30.14
N GLN A 161 -3.39 -5.46 -30.43
CA GLN A 161 -2.70 -6.28 -29.42
C GLN A 161 -2.11 -5.45 -28.28
N LYS A 162 -1.43 -4.34 -28.61
CA LYS A 162 -0.90 -3.40 -27.61
C LYS A 162 -2.03 -2.79 -26.76
N ALA A 163 -3.15 -2.43 -27.38
CA ALA A 163 -4.31 -1.87 -26.69
C ALA A 163 -4.96 -2.87 -25.72
N GLU A 164 -5.12 -4.13 -26.12
CA GLU A 164 -5.66 -5.19 -25.26
C GLU A 164 -4.76 -5.47 -24.05
N LYS A 165 -3.43 -5.54 -24.25
CA LYS A 165 -2.46 -5.69 -23.16
C LYS A 165 -2.48 -4.48 -22.22
N ALA A 166 -2.57 -3.26 -22.75
CA ALA A 166 -2.70 -2.05 -21.94
C ALA A 166 -3.99 -2.05 -21.12
N ALA A 167 -5.12 -2.45 -21.72
CA ALA A 167 -6.39 -2.58 -21.03
C ALA A 167 -6.34 -3.65 -19.92
N ALA A 168 -5.69 -4.79 -20.17
CA ALA A 168 -5.48 -5.83 -19.16
C ALA A 168 -4.63 -5.34 -17.98
N ARG A 169 -3.55 -4.58 -18.26
CA ARG A 169 -2.72 -3.97 -17.22
C ARG A 169 -3.49 -2.97 -16.37
N LYS A 170 -4.37 -2.17 -16.99
CA LYS A 170 -5.28 -1.27 -16.28
C LYS A 170 -6.23 -2.03 -15.36
N ARG A 171 -6.80 -3.13 -15.84
CA ARG A 171 -7.65 -4.00 -15.01
C ARG A 171 -6.89 -4.61 -13.84
N LEU A 172 -5.69 -5.15 -14.07
CA LEU A 172 -4.84 -5.69 -13.01
C LEU A 172 -4.61 -4.65 -11.89
N ARG A 173 -4.27 -3.40 -12.24
CA ARG A 173 -4.13 -2.31 -11.26
C ARG A 173 -5.43 -1.93 -10.55
N SER A 174 -6.58 -2.22 -11.15
CA SER A 174 -7.90 -1.86 -10.62
C SER A 174 -8.52 -2.94 -9.74
N ILE A 175 -7.97 -4.16 -9.73
CA ILE A 175 -8.48 -5.24 -8.88
C ILE A 175 -8.30 -4.89 -7.39
N PRO A 176 -9.32 -5.09 -6.54
CA PRO A 176 -9.18 -4.94 -5.10
C PRO A 176 -8.08 -5.87 -4.56
N ILE A 177 -7.10 -5.31 -3.87
CA ILE A 177 -6.00 -6.08 -3.25
C ILE A 177 -6.23 -6.35 -1.75
N PHE A 178 -7.21 -5.68 -1.15
CA PHE A 178 -7.58 -5.85 0.26
C PHE A 178 -8.93 -6.57 0.39
N LYS A 179 -9.10 -7.34 1.45
CA LYS A 179 -10.40 -7.79 1.95
C LYS A 179 -11.21 -6.57 2.39
N SER A 180 -12.53 -6.64 2.31
CA SER A 180 -13.38 -5.48 2.62
C SER A 180 -13.61 -5.33 4.13
N PRO A 181 -13.78 -4.09 4.65
CA PRO A 181 -14.39 -3.91 5.96
C PRO A 181 -15.89 -4.21 5.90
N ALA A 182 -16.51 -4.43 7.06
CA ALA A 182 -17.97 -4.53 7.17
C ALA A 182 -18.63 -3.16 7.04
N GLU A 183 -17.96 -2.12 7.52
CA GLU A 183 -18.36 -0.72 7.46
C GLU A 183 -17.29 0.06 6.67
N PRO A 184 -17.62 0.61 5.47
CA PRO A 184 -16.66 1.27 4.61
C PRO A 184 -16.34 2.72 5.01
N THR A 185 -17.05 3.30 5.99
CA THR A 185 -16.77 4.65 6.48
C THR A 185 -15.33 4.75 7.01
N LEU A 186 -14.58 5.72 6.49
CA LEU A 186 -13.19 5.97 6.86
C LEU A 186 -13.12 6.79 8.16
N GLU A 187 -12.15 6.51 9.03
CA GLU A 187 -11.86 7.35 10.20
C GLU A 187 -11.09 8.61 9.77
N TYR A 188 -11.53 9.77 10.25
CA TYR A 188 -10.84 11.04 10.01
C TYR A 188 -9.90 11.42 11.16
N PHE A 189 -8.60 11.34 10.91
CA PHE A 189 -7.56 11.81 11.82
C PHE A 189 -7.14 13.24 11.49
N THR A 190 -7.15 14.12 12.49
CA THR A 190 -7.06 15.58 12.30
C THR A 190 -5.73 16.19 12.71
N PHE A 191 -5.11 15.64 13.75
CA PHE A 191 -3.85 16.12 14.33
C PHE A 191 -2.83 14.98 14.34
N GLY A 192 -1.69 15.16 13.69
CA GLY A 192 -0.58 14.23 13.85
C GLY A 192 0.08 14.37 15.23
N HIS A 193 0.88 13.38 15.61
CA HIS A 193 1.56 13.33 16.91
C HIS A 193 3.06 13.01 16.79
N ASP A 194 3.62 13.12 15.58
CA ASP A 194 5.02 12.82 15.30
C ASP A 194 5.88 14.09 15.25
N GLU A 195 7.18 14.00 15.55
CA GLU A 195 8.10 15.12 15.30
C GLU A 195 8.07 15.52 13.81
N VAL A 196 8.23 16.81 13.52
CA VAL A 196 8.37 17.25 12.12
C VAL A 196 9.68 16.71 11.54
N GLN A 197 9.59 16.13 10.35
CA GLN A 197 10.75 15.61 9.62
C GLN A 197 10.82 16.20 8.21
N SER A 198 12.03 16.36 7.70
CA SER A 198 12.31 16.65 6.29
C SER A 198 12.79 15.38 5.59
N LEU A 199 12.27 15.09 4.39
CA LEU A 199 12.75 13.94 3.60
C LEU A 199 14.17 14.13 3.04
N MET A 200 14.76 15.33 3.22
CA MET A 200 16.18 15.58 2.93
C MET A 200 17.10 14.89 3.95
N ASN A 201 16.69 14.77 5.22
CA ASN A 201 17.53 14.27 6.31
C ASN A 201 17.79 12.74 6.25
N GLY A 202 17.10 12.02 5.36
CA GLY A 202 17.17 10.57 5.28
C GLY A 202 16.37 9.87 6.39
N ILE A 203 16.85 8.74 6.87
CA ILE A 203 16.20 7.93 7.92
C ILE A 203 16.91 8.13 9.27
N ASN A 204 16.13 8.41 10.32
CA ASN A 204 16.62 8.48 11.71
C ASN A 204 17.81 9.45 11.93
N ASN A 205 17.92 10.50 11.11
CA ASN A 205 19.03 11.47 11.08
C ASN A 205 20.41 10.81 10.86
N SER A 206 20.46 9.67 10.17
CA SER A 206 21.71 9.02 9.79
C SER A 206 22.35 9.76 8.60
N PRO A 207 23.60 10.23 8.72
CA PRO A 207 24.31 10.91 7.63
C PRO A 207 24.42 10.08 6.35
N ASP A 208 24.49 8.74 6.49
CA ASP A 208 24.62 7.80 5.37
C ASP A 208 23.44 7.85 4.38
N TYR A 209 22.28 8.33 4.84
CA TYR A 209 21.05 8.39 4.06
C TYR A 209 20.55 9.82 3.80
N SER A 210 21.25 10.82 4.36
CA SER A 210 20.96 12.23 4.12
C SER A 210 21.23 12.58 2.65
N LEU A 211 20.27 13.26 2.03
CA LEU A 211 20.42 13.78 0.67
C LEU A 211 21.40 14.95 0.61
N ASP A 212 21.58 15.68 1.71
CA ASP A 212 22.52 16.82 1.77
C ASP A 212 23.97 16.38 1.84
N CYS A 213 24.23 15.24 2.47
CA CYS A 213 25.59 14.72 2.66
C CYS A 213 26.02 13.77 1.53
N ASN A 214 25.10 13.37 0.65
CA ASN A 214 25.37 12.37 -0.37
C ASN A 214 25.85 13.03 -1.68
N GLN A 215 27.08 12.71 -2.07
CA GLN A 215 27.74 13.26 -3.26
C GLN A 215 27.00 12.91 -4.57
N ASP A 216 26.26 11.80 -4.61
CA ASP A 216 25.46 11.42 -5.78
C ASP A 216 24.36 12.45 -6.09
N TYR A 217 23.98 13.27 -5.10
CA TYR A 217 22.95 14.29 -5.23
C TYR A 217 23.50 15.73 -5.17
N ALA A 218 24.83 15.91 -5.19
CA ALA A 218 25.45 17.24 -5.07
C ALA A 218 25.01 18.21 -6.18
N ASP A 219 24.79 17.70 -7.40
CA ASP A 219 24.34 18.46 -8.57
C ASP A 219 22.81 18.36 -8.81
N GLN A 220 22.07 17.74 -7.89
CA GLN A 220 20.62 17.53 -8.04
C GLN A 220 19.86 18.85 -7.84
N TYR A 221 19.22 19.33 -8.91
CA TYR A 221 18.38 20.54 -8.86
C TYR A 221 16.86 20.22 -8.82
N ALA A 222 16.44 19.04 -9.29
CA ALA A 222 15.04 18.63 -9.32
C ALA A 222 14.74 17.62 -8.22
N TRP A 223 13.77 17.93 -7.36
CA TRP A 223 13.39 17.09 -6.21
C TRP A 223 11.96 16.62 -6.33
N SER A 224 11.75 15.31 -6.18
CA SER A 224 10.42 14.71 -6.25
C SER A 224 10.13 13.88 -5.01
N PHE A 225 9.06 14.24 -4.29
CA PHE A 225 8.67 13.59 -3.03
C PHE A 225 7.21 13.15 -3.07
N LEU A 226 6.93 11.93 -2.62
CA LEU A 226 5.56 11.43 -2.42
C LEU A 226 5.28 11.24 -0.94
N PHE A 227 4.13 11.73 -0.49
CA PHE A 227 3.62 11.60 0.88
C PHE A 227 2.29 10.85 0.86
N GLY A 228 2.33 9.56 1.19
CA GLY A 228 1.18 8.69 1.42
C GLY A 228 0.70 8.79 2.86
N GLY A 229 -0.60 8.98 3.07
CA GLY A 229 -1.12 9.24 4.41
C GLY A 229 -0.61 10.59 4.93
N SER A 230 -0.68 11.62 4.09
CA SER A 230 -0.10 12.94 4.38
C SER A 230 -0.66 13.59 5.65
N GLY A 231 -1.88 13.23 6.07
CA GLY A 231 -2.48 13.70 7.31
C GLY A 231 -2.56 15.23 7.35
N ASP A 232 -1.92 15.85 8.34
CA ASP A 232 -1.85 17.30 8.47
C ASP A 232 -0.71 17.97 7.67
N ALA A 233 0.02 17.18 6.88
CA ALA A 233 1.11 17.60 6.00
C ALA A 233 2.34 18.21 6.71
N ARG A 234 2.54 17.96 8.01
CA ARG A 234 3.72 18.48 8.74
C ARG A 234 5.06 18.16 8.06
N HIS A 235 5.23 16.95 7.54
CA HIS A 235 6.48 16.53 6.88
C HIS A 235 6.64 17.16 5.48
N VAL A 236 5.53 17.49 4.82
CA VAL A 236 5.53 18.25 3.55
C VAL A 236 6.04 19.65 3.82
N PHE A 237 5.49 20.31 4.84
CA PHE A 237 5.91 21.64 5.27
C PHE A 237 7.35 21.66 5.79
N GLY A 238 7.76 20.66 6.57
CA GLY A 238 9.15 20.52 7.02
C GLY A 238 10.14 20.35 5.86
N THR A 239 9.78 19.53 4.86
CA THR A 239 10.61 19.36 3.65
C THR A 239 10.73 20.68 2.86
N LEU A 240 9.65 21.45 2.74
CA LEU A 240 9.68 22.78 2.12
C LEU A 240 10.59 23.77 2.85
N VAL A 241 10.55 23.79 4.19
CA VAL A 241 11.41 24.67 5.02
C VAL A 241 12.88 24.30 4.85
N HIS A 242 13.21 23.00 4.79
CA HIS A 242 14.58 22.58 4.53
C HIS A 242 15.03 23.02 3.11
N LEU A 243 14.21 22.79 2.08
CA LEU A 243 14.55 23.22 0.72
C LEU A 243 14.71 24.75 0.59
N LEU A 244 13.93 25.54 1.34
CA LEU A 244 14.16 26.98 1.47
C LEU A 244 15.56 27.27 2.01
N ASP A 245 15.99 26.55 3.04
CA ASP A 245 17.26 26.81 3.69
C ASP A 245 18.42 26.69 2.68
N LYS A 246 18.36 25.67 1.82
CA LYS A 246 19.28 25.46 0.69
C LYS A 246 19.10 26.47 -0.45
N ALA A 247 17.86 26.85 -0.78
CA ALA A 247 17.56 27.71 -1.93
C ALA A 247 17.93 29.18 -1.71
N ASP A 248 18.00 29.60 -0.45
CA ASP A 248 18.26 30.97 -0.03
C ASP A 248 19.21 31.01 1.16
N GLU A 249 20.38 30.37 1.08
CA GLU A 249 21.37 30.32 2.19
C GLU A 249 21.70 31.71 2.77
N ALA A 250 21.71 32.75 1.92
CA ALA A 250 21.98 34.13 2.32
C ALA A 250 20.79 34.84 3.01
N GLY A 251 19.62 34.20 3.10
CA GLY A 251 18.43 34.75 3.77
C GLY A 251 17.85 35.99 3.10
N THR A 252 17.91 36.07 1.77
CA THR A 252 17.43 37.23 1.00
C THR A 252 15.92 37.28 0.83
N LEU A 253 15.24 36.14 1.00
CA LEU A 253 13.79 35.94 0.81
C LEU A 253 13.31 36.44 -0.56
N ARG A 254 14.11 36.21 -1.60
CA ARG A 254 13.74 36.49 -2.99
C ARG A 254 13.26 35.22 -3.69
N PRO A 255 12.31 35.31 -4.64
CA PRO A 255 11.97 34.18 -5.49
C PRO A 255 13.23 33.59 -6.13
N SER A 256 13.38 32.28 -6.02
CA SER A 256 14.53 31.52 -6.49
C SER A 256 14.05 30.37 -7.37
N GLU A 257 14.79 30.12 -8.44
CA GLU A 257 14.58 28.98 -9.36
C GLU A 257 15.75 28.00 -9.25
N ALA A 258 16.51 28.04 -8.15
CA ALA A 258 17.64 27.16 -7.91
C ALA A 258 17.25 25.67 -7.86
N TYR A 259 16.01 25.38 -7.48
CA TYR A 259 15.47 24.03 -7.41
C TYR A 259 14.09 23.93 -8.04
N GLU A 260 13.81 22.81 -8.70
CA GLU A 260 12.48 22.39 -9.12
C GLU A 260 11.94 21.38 -8.10
N VAL A 261 10.73 21.59 -7.57
CA VAL A 261 10.21 20.79 -6.45
C VAL A 261 8.82 20.28 -6.79
N HIS A 262 8.65 18.96 -6.81
CA HIS A 262 7.35 18.30 -6.98
C HIS A 262 6.98 17.47 -5.75
N LEU A 263 5.91 17.87 -5.07
CA LEU A 263 5.37 17.18 -3.90
C LEU A 263 4.04 16.51 -4.29
N THR A 264 3.94 15.20 -4.21
CA THR A 264 2.69 14.45 -4.44
C THR A 264 2.12 13.99 -3.10
N LEU A 265 0.94 14.47 -2.74
CA LEU A 265 0.21 14.07 -1.53
C LEU A 265 -0.92 13.13 -1.93
N ILE A 266 -0.89 11.91 -1.37
CA ILE A 266 -1.95 10.91 -1.55
C ILE A 266 -2.53 10.56 -0.20
N ASP A 267 -3.82 10.79 -0.03
CA ASP A 267 -4.54 10.46 1.21
C ASP A 267 -5.87 9.78 0.87
N VAL A 268 -6.26 8.80 1.68
CA VAL A 268 -7.53 8.09 1.45
C VAL A 268 -8.72 8.95 1.88
N HIS A 269 -8.50 9.89 2.81
CA HIS A 269 -9.57 10.73 3.36
C HIS A 269 -9.58 12.11 2.71
N PRO A 270 -10.68 12.52 2.05
CA PRO A 270 -10.75 13.82 1.37
C PRO A 270 -10.61 15.01 2.32
N ALA A 271 -11.06 14.87 3.58
CA ALA A 271 -10.96 15.95 4.55
C ALA A 271 -9.51 16.27 4.97
N SER A 272 -8.61 15.28 4.94
CA SER A 272 -7.18 15.52 5.19
C SER A 272 -6.61 16.50 4.15
N LEU A 273 -6.84 16.22 2.85
CA LEU A 273 -6.37 17.07 1.77
C LEU A 273 -7.09 18.43 1.74
N ALA A 274 -8.41 18.47 1.99
CA ALA A 274 -9.15 19.73 2.09
C ALA A 274 -8.57 20.66 3.17
N ARG A 275 -8.16 20.10 4.31
CA ARG A 275 -7.51 20.83 5.40
C ARG A 275 -6.15 21.39 4.98
N VAL A 276 -5.34 20.61 4.27
CA VAL A 276 -4.05 21.08 3.71
C VAL A 276 -4.26 22.23 2.72
N ILE A 277 -5.25 22.13 1.82
CA ILE A 277 -5.59 23.21 0.88
C ILE A 277 -6.00 24.49 1.62
N LEU A 278 -6.81 24.35 2.68
CA LEU A 278 -7.21 25.47 3.52
C LEU A 278 -6.00 26.13 4.20
N VAL A 279 -5.08 25.34 4.74
CA VAL A 279 -3.82 25.83 5.33
C VAL A 279 -2.96 26.58 4.30
N LEU A 280 -2.77 26.01 3.10
CA LEU A 280 -2.04 26.68 2.01
C LEU A 280 -2.70 28.02 1.63
N SER A 281 -4.03 28.09 1.63
CA SER A 281 -4.78 29.32 1.37
C SER A 281 -4.60 30.36 2.47
N LEU A 282 -4.56 29.94 3.74
CA LEU A 282 -4.25 30.85 4.86
C LEU A 282 -2.81 31.38 4.77
N ILE A 283 -1.83 30.53 4.44
CA ILE A 283 -0.43 30.94 4.23
C ILE A 283 -0.31 31.97 3.10
N ARG A 284 -1.04 31.77 2.00
CA ARG A 284 -1.12 32.74 0.90
C ARG A 284 -1.67 34.09 1.37
N GLN A 285 -2.74 34.09 2.16
CA GLN A 285 -3.31 35.32 2.72
C GLN A 285 -2.32 36.02 3.66
N ILE A 286 -1.53 35.26 4.43
CA ILE A 286 -0.45 35.78 5.29
C ILE A 286 0.60 36.49 4.44
N LEU A 287 1.05 35.87 3.34
CA LEU A 287 2.01 36.48 2.42
C LEU A 287 1.47 37.79 1.83
N HIS A 288 0.21 37.82 1.42
CA HIS A 288 -0.42 39.05 0.95
C HIS A 288 -0.46 40.13 2.03
N ALA A 289 -0.83 39.79 3.27
CA ALA A 289 -0.86 40.73 4.39
C ALA A 289 0.53 41.28 4.73
N ARG A 290 1.59 40.47 4.60
CA ARG A 290 2.99 40.91 4.76
C ARG A 290 3.38 41.91 3.67
N LEU A 291 3.11 41.61 2.41
CA LEU A 291 3.42 42.48 1.27
C LEU A 291 2.68 43.82 1.37
N SER A 292 1.42 43.79 1.83
CA SER A 292 0.64 45.00 2.06
C SER A 292 0.94 45.70 3.39
N LYS A 293 1.91 45.21 4.18
CA LYS A 293 2.28 45.71 5.52
C LYS A 293 1.10 45.79 6.49
N ASN A 294 0.07 44.95 6.31
CA ASN A 294 -1.10 44.90 7.19
C ASN A 294 -0.85 43.94 8.35
N THR A 295 -0.14 44.43 9.36
CA THR A 295 0.27 43.65 10.53
C THR A 295 -0.93 43.11 11.33
N ALA A 296 -1.99 43.90 11.47
CA ALA A 296 -3.20 43.49 12.18
C ALA A 296 -3.86 42.26 11.52
N ARG A 297 -4.05 42.31 10.20
CA ARG A 297 -4.60 41.18 9.44
C ARG A 297 -3.65 39.98 9.49
N GLY A 298 -2.34 40.21 9.36
CA GLY A 298 -1.33 39.16 9.49
C GLY A 298 -1.42 38.42 10.83
N THR A 299 -1.57 39.14 11.94
CA THR A 299 -1.75 38.53 13.27
C THR A 299 -3.02 37.69 13.35
N GLU A 300 -4.16 38.17 12.83
CA GLU A 300 -5.41 37.38 12.81
C GLU A 300 -5.26 36.10 11.98
N LEU A 301 -4.59 36.16 10.84
CA LEU A 301 -4.38 35.00 9.97
C LEU A 301 -3.45 33.96 10.60
N PHE A 302 -2.33 34.38 11.21
CA PHE A 302 -1.45 33.46 11.96
C PHE A 302 -2.18 32.85 13.16
N THR A 303 -2.99 33.64 13.85
CA THR A 303 -3.84 33.16 14.94
C THR A 303 -4.85 32.13 14.46
N THR A 304 -5.50 32.38 13.33
CA THR A 304 -6.43 31.43 12.71
C THR A 304 -5.72 30.13 12.36
N LEU A 305 -4.55 30.21 11.71
CA LEU A 305 -3.76 29.05 11.32
C LEU A 305 -3.33 28.21 12.53
N PHE A 306 -2.91 28.87 13.62
CA PHE A 306 -2.62 28.19 14.90
C PHE A 306 -3.82 27.38 15.38
N TYR A 307 -5.00 27.99 15.53
CA TYR A 307 -6.18 27.28 16.02
C TYR A 307 -6.68 26.19 15.04
N VAL A 308 -6.60 26.42 13.73
CA VAL A 308 -6.90 25.39 12.74
C VAL A 308 -6.04 24.17 13.01
N TYR A 309 -4.72 24.37 13.17
CA TYR A 309 -3.73 23.30 13.20
C TYR A 309 -3.62 22.59 14.56
N THR A 310 -3.91 23.26 15.68
CA THR A 310 -3.70 22.69 17.02
C THR A 310 -4.98 22.46 17.81
N ALA A 311 -6.05 23.22 17.59
CA ALA A 311 -7.11 23.33 18.59
C ALA A 311 -8.46 22.75 18.14
N TYR A 312 -9.22 22.28 19.14
CA TYR A 312 -10.61 21.83 18.99
C TYR A 312 -11.61 23.00 19.00
N LEU A 313 -11.30 24.07 19.73
CA LEU A 313 -12.07 25.31 19.81
C LEU A 313 -11.24 26.48 19.27
N MET A 314 -11.92 27.49 18.75
CA MET A 314 -11.29 28.70 18.24
C MET A 314 -12.15 29.93 18.49
N PRO A 315 -11.55 31.13 18.61
CA PRO A 315 -12.30 32.38 18.64
C PRO A 315 -13.22 32.54 17.41
N ASP A 316 -14.36 33.20 17.59
CA ASP A 316 -15.36 33.41 16.52
C ASP A 316 -14.78 34.07 15.27
N TYR A 317 -13.89 35.06 15.42
CA TYR A 317 -13.23 35.71 14.27
C TYR A 317 -12.32 34.75 13.50
N CYS A 318 -11.65 33.79 14.16
CA CYS A 318 -10.88 32.75 13.49
C CYS A 318 -11.81 31.80 12.73
N ASN A 319 -12.92 31.39 13.36
CA ASN A 319 -13.93 30.54 12.73
C ASN A 319 -14.51 31.19 11.46
N GLN A 320 -14.81 32.48 11.52
CA GLN A 320 -15.27 33.25 10.37
C GLN A 320 -14.24 33.28 9.24
N ILE A 321 -12.96 33.50 9.55
CA ILE A 321 -11.87 33.45 8.55
C ILE A 321 -11.78 32.07 7.89
N VAL A 322 -11.94 30.98 8.65
CA VAL A 322 -11.95 29.61 8.10
C VAL A 322 -13.12 29.41 7.15
N MET A 323 -14.34 29.79 7.55
CA MET A 323 -15.53 29.67 6.71
C MET A 323 -15.42 30.50 5.43
N ASP A 324 -14.95 31.74 5.53
CA ASP A 324 -14.76 32.63 4.38
C ASP A 324 -13.68 32.10 3.42
N THR A 325 -12.59 31.55 3.97
CA THR A 325 -11.53 30.92 3.18
C THR A 325 -12.05 29.67 2.47
N ALA A 326 -12.82 28.82 3.15
CA ALA A 326 -13.43 27.64 2.54
C ALA A 326 -14.41 28.03 1.43
N ARG A 327 -15.25 29.07 1.64
CA ARG A 327 -16.17 29.58 0.63
C ARG A 327 -15.45 30.11 -0.61
N ALA A 328 -14.40 30.91 -0.41
CA ALA A 328 -13.57 31.39 -1.52
C ALA A 328 -12.92 30.23 -2.29
N LEU A 329 -12.43 29.18 -1.61
CA LEU A 329 -11.89 28.00 -2.27
C LEU A 329 -12.95 27.23 -3.08
N VAL A 330 -14.18 27.13 -2.57
CA VAL A 330 -15.30 26.51 -3.30
C VAL A 330 -15.57 27.24 -4.62
N ASP A 331 -15.46 28.57 -4.64
CA ASP A 331 -15.66 29.36 -5.85
C ASP A 331 -14.43 29.32 -6.78
N GLU A 332 -13.22 29.39 -6.23
CA GLU A 332 -11.99 29.56 -7.01
C GLU A 332 -11.36 28.26 -7.55
N LEU A 333 -11.55 27.10 -6.89
CA LEU A 333 -10.90 25.84 -7.27
C LEU A 333 -11.40 25.26 -8.61
N PRO A 334 -12.72 25.16 -8.89
CA PRO A 334 -13.21 24.55 -10.13
C PRO A 334 -12.76 25.30 -11.39
N GLU A 335 -12.67 26.63 -11.30
CA GLU A 335 -12.28 27.49 -12.42
C GLU A 335 -10.76 27.74 -12.50
N LYS A 336 -9.97 27.13 -11.59
CA LYS A 336 -8.52 27.37 -11.45
C LYS A 336 -8.16 28.85 -11.30
N ARG A 337 -9.08 29.67 -10.78
CA ARG A 337 -8.94 31.14 -10.61
C ARG A 337 -8.22 31.54 -9.32
N ASN A 338 -8.00 30.60 -8.41
CA ASN A 338 -7.26 30.84 -7.18
C ASN A 338 -5.79 31.12 -7.49
N SER A 339 -5.13 31.99 -6.73
CA SER A 339 -3.68 32.22 -6.88
C SER A 339 -2.79 31.06 -6.41
N LEU A 340 -3.35 30.02 -5.78
CA LEU A 340 -2.61 28.77 -5.56
C LEU A 340 -2.46 27.96 -6.86
N SER A 341 -3.21 28.27 -7.93
CA SER A 341 -3.23 27.49 -9.17
C SER A 341 -1.89 27.43 -9.90
N LYS A 342 -0.94 28.30 -9.53
CA LYS A 342 0.43 28.25 -10.02
C LYS A 342 1.21 27.04 -9.49
N CYS A 343 0.96 26.63 -8.25
CA CYS A 343 1.68 25.55 -7.59
C CYS A 343 0.79 24.38 -7.18
N LEU A 344 -0.51 24.56 -6.99
CA LEU A 344 -1.43 23.53 -6.53
C LEU A 344 -2.15 22.86 -7.71
N TYR A 345 -1.97 21.55 -7.82
CA TYR A 345 -2.68 20.69 -8.75
C TYR A 345 -3.55 19.69 -8.00
N ILE A 346 -4.87 19.81 -8.12
CA ILE A 346 -5.81 18.83 -7.58
C ILE A 346 -6.22 17.89 -8.70
N ASN A 347 -6.04 16.60 -8.48
CA ASN A 347 -6.48 15.58 -9.42
C ASN A 347 -8.00 15.69 -9.69
N GLU A 348 -8.39 15.59 -10.97
CA GLU A 348 -9.76 15.83 -11.42
C GLU A 348 -10.78 14.87 -10.78
N GLN A 349 -10.40 13.61 -10.56
CA GLN A 349 -11.28 12.62 -9.91
C GLN A 349 -11.39 12.86 -8.40
N SER A 350 -10.41 13.55 -7.81
CA SER A 350 -10.35 13.86 -6.38
C SER A 350 -11.10 15.13 -6.02
N LEU A 351 -11.20 16.08 -6.97
CA LEU A 351 -11.79 17.39 -6.75
C LEU A 351 -13.22 17.34 -6.18
N PRO A 352 -14.16 16.50 -6.68
CA PRO A 352 -15.52 16.47 -6.14
C PRO A 352 -15.61 16.14 -4.65
N ALA A 353 -14.81 15.17 -4.18
CA ALA A 353 -14.80 14.74 -2.78
C ALA A 353 -14.21 15.83 -1.86
N ILE A 354 -13.12 16.48 -2.29
CA ILE A 354 -12.52 17.61 -1.58
C ILE A 354 -13.51 18.79 -1.50
N MET A 355 -14.20 19.06 -2.60
CA MET A 355 -15.19 20.14 -2.69
C MET A 355 -16.38 19.92 -1.75
N ASP A 356 -16.83 18.68 -1.55
CA ASP A 356 -17.91 18.38 -0.60
C ASP A 356 -17.51 18.74 0.83
N VAL A 357 -16.25 18.45 1.22
CA VAL A 357 -15.72 18.83 2.53
C VAL A 357 -15.59 20.35 2.67
N LEU A 358 -15.03 21.04 1.68
CA LEU A 358 -14.89 22.50 1.74
C LEU A 358 -16.25 23.21 1.80
N LYS A 359 -17.26 22.70 1.08
CA LYS A 359 -18.64 23.20 1.19
C LYS A 359 -19.19 23.01 2.60
N TYR A 360 -18.98 21.83 3.19
CA TYR A 360 -19.39 21.56 4.57
C TYR A 360 -18.76 22.55 5.57
N TRP A 361 -17.48 22.91 5.38
CA TRP A 361 -16.78 23.88 6.23
C TRP A 361 -17.08 25.35 5.91
N SER A 362 -17.72 25.64 4.77
CA SER A 362 -18.05 27.01 4.34
C SER A 362 -19.29 27.62 5.03
N THR A 363 -20.01 26.79 5.79
CA THR A 363 -21.25 27.14 6.49
C THR A 363 -21.14 26.88 8.00
N PRO A 364 -21.86 27.64 8.84
CA PRO A 364 -21.88 27.37 10.28
C PRO A 364 -22.36 25.95 10.60
N LEU A 365 -21.55 25.21 11.35
CA LEU A 365 -21.91 23.87 11.81
C LEU A 365 -22.89 23.95 12.99
N SER A 366 -23.85 23.02 13.06
CA SER A 366 -24.76 22.85 14.20
C SER A 366 -24.07 22.15 15.39
N LYS A 367 -22.85 22.60 15.74
CA LYS A 367 -21.98 22.05 16.78
C LYS A 367 -21.60 23.16 17.76
N THR A 368 -21.57 22.86 19.06
CA THR A 368 -21.32 23.88 20.10
C THR A 368 -20.12 23.52 20.98
N PRO A 369 -19.38 24.52 21.51
CA PRO A 369 -18.31 24.29 22.46
C PRO A 369 -18.77 23.49 23.69
N GLN A 370 -19.93 23.82 24.27
CA GLN A 370 -20.46 23.14 25.45
C GLN A 370 -20.60 21.64 25.23
N LYS A 371 -21.17 21.23 24.09
CA LYS A 371 -21.37 19.81 23.78
C LYS A 371 -20.04 19.09 23.55
N LEU A 372 -19.09 19.73 22.87
CA LEU A 372 -17.75 19.17 22.65
C LEU A 372 -16.98 18.97 23.96
N ILE A 373 -17.06 19.95 24.87
CA ILE A 373 -16.43 19.88 26.21
C ILE A 373 -17.11 18.78 27.01
N GLN A 374 -18.43 18.77 27.10
CA GLN A 374 -19.21 17.76 27.83
C GLN A 374 -18.91 16.35 27.34
N SER A 375 -18.79 16.12 26.03
CA SER A 375 -18.50 14.79 25.48
C SER A 375 -17.10 14.27 25.82
N ASN A 376 -16.17 15.17 26.13
CA ASN A 376 -14.75 14.85 26.38
C ASN A 376 -14.32 15.02 27.84
N SER A 377 -15.20 15.48 28.73
CA SER A 377 -14.88 15.73 30.15
C SER A 377 -14.75 14.47 31.02
N SER A 378 -15.03 13.28 30.48
CA SER A 378 -15.19 12.01 31.23
C SER A 378 -14.14 10.93 30.93
N SER A 379 -13.01 11.27 30.29
CA SER A 379 -12.14 10.28 29.64
C SER A 379 -10.70 10.21 30.19
N ASP A 380 -10.50 9.54 31.33
CA ASP A 380 -9.15 9.24 31.89
C ASP A 380 -8.48 7.99 31.26
N SER A 381 -9.21 7.17 30.51
CA SER A 381 -8.72 5.85 30.05
C SER A 381 -7.59 5.93 29.00
N TYR A 382 -7.70 6.80 27.98
CA TYR A 382 -6.71 6.91 26.90
C TYR A 382 -5.40 7.58 27.36
N ALA A 383 -5.51 8.55 28.28
CA ALA A 383 -4.36 9.21 28.89
C ALA A 383 -3.45 8.22 29.64
N ASN A 384 -4.04 7.23 30.31
CA ASN A 384 -3.29 6.17 31.00
C ASN A 384 -2.55 5.24 30.03
N VAL A 385 -3.13 4.93 28.87
CA VAL A 385 -2.46 4.11 27.83
C VAL A 385 -1.29 4.88 27.22
N MET A 386 -1.47 6.14 26.85
CA MET A 386 -0.40 6.97 26.29
C MET A 386 0.71 7.27 27.30
N ALA A 387 0.38 7.42 28.59
CA ALA A 387 1.36 7.54 29.66
C ALA A 387 2.21 6.26 29.83
N ASN A 388 1.60 5.09 29.67
CA ASN A 388 2.31 3.80 29.68
C ASN A 388 3.18 3.58 28.44
N ILE A 389 2.80 4.13 27.28
CA ILE A 389 3.64 4.11 26.08
C ILE A 389 4.81 5.10 26.23
N ALA A 390 4.55 6.31 26.72
CA ALA A 390 5.59 7.32 26.96
C ALA A 390 6.64 6.87 27.98
N SER A 391 6.28 6.03 28.97
CA SER A 391 7.24 5.48 29.93
C SER A 391 8.21 4.46 29.32
N LEU A 392 7.87 3.84 28.18
CA LEU A 392 8.73 2.89 27.46
C LEU A 392 9.79 3.58 26.57
N VAL A 393 9.56 4.84 26.18
CA VAL A 393 10.45 5.61 25.29
C VAL A 393 11.50 6.42 26.09
N GLY A 394 11.43 6.41 27.42
CA GLY A 394 12.27 7.22 28.30
C GLY A 394 11.85 8.70 28.32
N PRO A 395 12.39 9.50 29.24
CA PRO A 395 11.98 10.90 29.39
C PRO A 395 12.48 11.75 28.22
N ASP A 396 11.55 12.46 27.57
CA ASP A 396 11.88 13.41 26.50
C ASP A 396 12.66 14.62 27.05
N ALA A 397 13.89 14.78 26.59
CA ALA A 397 14.79 15.87 26.96
C ALA A 397 14.20 17.25 26.63
N GLN A 398 13.42 17.37 25.55
CA GLN A 398 12.77 18.63 25.17
C GLN A 398 11.65 18.97 26.15
N GLN A 399 10.85 18.00 26.55
CA GLN A 399 9.83 18.19 27.59
C GLN A 399 10.45 18.64 28.93
N GLN A 400 11.61 18.09 29.30
CA GLN A 400 12.35 18.55 30.49
C GLN A 400 12.88 19.99 30.34
N LYS A 401 13.41 20.36 29.17
CA LYS A 401 13.88 21.72 28.85
C LYS A 401 12.74 22.72 28.96
N LEU A 402 11.55 22.40 28.43
CA LEU A 402 10.35 23.24 28.48
C LEU A 402 9.83 23.42 29.92
N LYS A 403 9.85 22.36 30.74
CA LYS A 403 9.52 22.45 32.18
C LYS A 403 10.50 23.36 32.94
N ALA A 404 11.79 23.20 32.68
CA ALA A 404 12.82 24.05 33.29
C ALA A 404 12.67 25.52 32.86
N ALA A 405 12.36 25.78 31.59
CA ALA A 405 12.07 27.12 31.08
C ALA A 405 10.85 27.74 31.78
N SER A 406 9.76 27.00 31.93
CA SER A 406 8.56 27.45 32.65
C SER A 406 8.87 27.82 34.10
N MET A 407 9.68 27.01 34.81
CA MET A 407 10.12 27.32 36.17
C MET A 407 10.98 28.59 36.24
N ARG A 408 11.90 28.79 35.30
CA ARG A 408 12.72 30.02 35.23
C ARG A 408 11.85 31.25 34.96
N ASN A 409 10.90 31.14 34.04
CA ASN A 409 9.95 32.20 33.72
C ASN A 409 9.12 32.63 34.94
N ARG A 410 8.61 31.67 35.73
CA ARG A 410 7.91 31.95 37.00
C ARG A 410 8.80 32.69 38.01
N LYS A 411 10.08 32.34 38.11
CA LYS A 411 11.05 33.03 38.98
C LYS A 411 11.35 34.46 38.52
N ALA A 412 11.27 34.73 37.21
CA ALA A 412 11.56 36.02 36.61
C ALA A 412 10.37 37.01 36.59
N GLY A 413 9.32 36.75 37.37
CA GLY A 413 8.13 37.61 37.45
C GLY A 413 6.93 37.13 36.64
N GLY A 414 7.05 35.99 35.93
CA GLY A 414 5.94 35.23 35.36
C GLY A 414 5.26 35.87 34.14
N ASP A 415 5.59 35.39 32.95
CA ASP A 415 4.84 35.64 31.72
C ASP A 415 4.11 34.38 31.25
N ILE A 416 2.78 34.44 31.07
CA ILE A 416 2.01 33.27 30.62
C ILE A 416 2.51 32.73 29.27
N TYR A 417 3.00 33.59 28.38
CA TYR A 417 3.54 33.18 27.07
C TYR A 417 4.95 32.56 27.17
N GLY A 418 5.52 32.45 28.36
CA GLY A 418 6.76 31.71 28.66
C GLY A 418 6.52 30.52 29.60
N ASP A 419 5.28 30.13 29.85
CA ASP A 419 4.89 29.14 30.85
C ASP A 419 3.94 28.08 30.27
N LEU A 420 4.50 27.09 29.57
CA LEU A 420 3.71 26.02 28.93
C LEU A 420 2.88 25.21 29.95
N GLU A 421 3.40 25.03 31.17
CA GLU A 421 2.68 24.31 32.22
C GLU A 421 1.43 25.09 32.67
N ALA A 422 1.50 26.42 32.72
CA ALA A 422 0.34 27.25 32.98
C ALA A 422 -0.64 27.27 31.79
N GLU A 423 -0.15 27.33 30.55
CA GLU A 423 -0.98 27.20 29.34
C GLU A 423 -1.73 25.86 29.33
N LYS A 424 -1.07 24.76 29.73
CA LYS A 424 -1.66 23.42 29.88
C LYS A 424 -2.73 23.37 30.95
N THR A 425 -2.50 24.03 32.08
CA THR A 425 -3.48 24.14 33.15
C THR A 425 -4.72 24.92 32.69
N ILE A 426 -4.52 26.04 31.99
CA ILE A 426 -5.62 26.84 31.41
C ILE A 426 -6.40 26.01 30.41
N TYR A 427 -5.73 25.38 29.42
CA TYR A 427 -6.40 24.56 28.41
C TYR A 427 -7.22 23.42 29.04
N LYS A 428 -6.68 22.69 30.02
CA LYS A 428 -7.41 21.60 30.70
C LYS A 428 -8.69 22.08 31.41
N ARG A 429 -8.70 23.33 31.91
CA ARG A 429 -9.82 23.88 32.67
C ARG A 429 -10.82 24.66 31.81
N THR A 430 -10.37 25.27 30.72
CA THR A 430 -11.18 26.19 29.91
C THR A 430 -11.36 25.76 28.46
N TRP A 431 -10.59 24.77 27.98
CA TRP A 431 -10.49 24.36 26.58
C TRP A 431 -9.97 25.44 25.60
N ALA A 432 -9.40 26.52 26.14
CA ALA A 432 -8.81 27.60 25.33
C ALA A 432 -7.28 27.57 25.35
N LEU A 433 -6.69 27.54 24.16
CA LEU A 433 -5.30 27.98 23.96
C LEU A 433 -5.27 29.51 23.91
N ILE A 434 -4.25 30.14 24.49
CA ILE A 434 -4.26 31.58 24.71
C ILE A 434 -3.96 32.33 23.40
N PRO A 435 -4.81 33.27 22.95
CA PRO A 435 -4.53 34.10 21.76
C PRO A 435 -3.26 34.95 21.95
N PRO A 436 -2.63 35.46 20.89
CA PRO A 436 -1.51 36.39 21.03
C PRO A 436 -1.88 37.63 21.82
N ARG A 437 -0.88 38.27 22.44
CA ARG A 437 -1.05 39.45 23.32
C ARG A 437 -1.91 40.56 22.73
N SER A 438 -1.77 40.82 21.43
CA SER A 438 -2.52 41.87 20.73
C SER A 438 -4.00 41.54 20.52
N LEU A 439 -4.38 40.26 20.56
CA LEU A 439 -5.76 39.80 20.39
C LEU A 439 -6.39 39.31 21.70
N LEU A 440 -5.59 39.04 22.73
CA LEU A 440 -6.07 38.66 24.07
C LEU A 440 -7.12 39.63 24.65
N PRO A 441 -7.03 40.97 24.47
CA PRO A 441 -8.07 41.90 24.95
C PRO A 441 -9.48 41.67 24.37
N ARG A 442 -9.61 40.94 23.25
CA ARG A 442 -10.92 40.54 22.70
C ARG A 442 -11.63 39.47 23.55
N HIS A 443 -10.94 38.93 24.57
CA HIS A 443 -11.42 37.91 25.49
C HIS A 443 -11.21 38.37 26.94
N PRO A 444 -12.04 39.29 27.45
CA PRO A 444 -11.83 39.94 28.75
C PRO A 444 -11.64 38.99 29.94
N ALA A 445 -12.41 37.90 30.03
CA ALA A 445 -12.29 36.95 31.15
C ALA A 445 -11.00 36.14 31.04
N LEU A 446 -10.69 35.63 29.84
CA LEU A 446 -9.43 34.92 29.57
C LEU A 446 -8.21 35.84 29.77
N ALA A 447 -8.30 37.11 29.37
CA ALA A 447 -7.25 38.11 29.58
C ALA A 447 -6.99 38.37 31.07
N LYS A 448 -8.05 38.44 31.88
CA LYS A 448 -7.95 38.58 33.33
C LYS A 448 -7.30 37.35 33.95
N LEU A 449 -7.69 36.14 33.54
CA LEU A 449 -7.08 34.88 33.96
C LEU A 449 -5.59 34.82 33.60
N ALA A 450 -5.25 35.10 32.35
CA ALA A 450 -3.88 35.11 31.84
C ALA A 450 -2.97 36.11 32.59
N LYS A 451 -3.50 37.27 32.99
CA LYS A 451 -2.77 38.27 33.79
C LYS A 451 -2.52 37.81 35.23
N GLN A 452 -3.42 37.01 35.81
CA GLN A 452 -3.38 36.58 37.21
C GLN A 452 -3.05 35.09 37.37
N TYR A 453 -2.50 34.46 36.33
CA TYR A 453 -2.42 33.01 36.21
C TYR A 453 -1.65 32.32 37.35
N MET A 454 -0.62 32.97 37.91
CA MET A 454 0.20 32.42 39.01
C MET A 454 -0.57 32.28 40.32
N SER A 455 -1.63 33.07 40.52
CA SER A 455 -2.47 33.10 41.71
C SER A 455 -3.96 33.00 41.37
N ALA A 456 -4.29 32.40 40.22
CA ALA A 456 -5.64 32.38 39.70
C ALA A 456 -6.58 31.55 40.60
N SER A 457 -7.66 32.16 41.06
CA SER A 457 -8.72 31.48 41.80
C SER A 457 -9.61 30.65 40.87
N ASP A 458 -10.32 29.67 41.43
CA ASP A 458 -11.28 28.87 40.66
C ASP A 458 -12.36 29.73 39.99
N GLY A 459 -12.76 30.84 40.61
CA GLY A 459 -13.71 31.79 40.02
C GLY A 459 -13.20 32.43 38.72
N LEU A 460 -11.88 32.66 38.57
CA LEU A 460 -11.31 33.16 37.32
C LEU A 460 -11.32 32.10 36.22
N TYR A 461 -11.04 30.85 36.56
CA TYR A 461 -11.14 29.74 35.61
C TYR A 461 -12.57 29.53 35.14
N GLU A 462 -13.56 29.55 36.05
CA GLU A 462 -14.98 29.41 35.69
C GLU A 462 -15.47 30.58 34.82
N ALA A 463 -15.03 31.81 35.11
CA ALA A 463 -15.37 32.96 34.27
C ALA A 463 -14.78 32.85 32.86
N ALA A 464 -13.51 32.43 32.74
CA ALA A 464 -12.87 32.21 31.44
C ALA A 464 -13.50 31.04 30.68
N LYS A 465 -13.82 29.93 31.36
CA LYS A 465 -14.53 28.79 30.77
C LYS A 465 -15.89 29.20 30.22
N ARG A 466 -16.66 29.97 30.97
CA ARG A 466 -17.96 30.49 30.53
C ARG A 466 -17.83 31.37 29.29
N GLU A 467 -16.86 32.29 29.27
CA GLU A 467 -16.57 33.12 28.09
C GLU A 467 -16.24 32.26 26.87
N VAL A 468 -15.44 31.20 27.01
CA VAL A 468 -15.12 30.28 25.92
C VAL A 468 -16.36 29.54 25.44
N GLU A 469 -17.15 28.99 26.35
CA GLU A 469 -18.39 28.29 26.02
C GLU A 469 -19.39 29.20 25.26
N GLU A 470 -19.52 30.46 25.65
CA GLU A 470 -20.48 31.40 25.08
C GLU A 470 -20.02 32.07 23.78
N THR A 471 -18.72 32.38 23.65
CA THR A 471 -18.21 33.25 22.58
C THR A 471 -17.32 32.53 21.55
N TRP A 472 -16.76 31.37 21.88
CA TRP A 472 -15.92 30.63 20.94
C TRP A 472 -16.76 29.70 20.08
N LYS A 473 -16.13 29.16 19.03
CA LYS A 473 -16.74 28.19 18.11
C LYS A 473 -15.89 26.92 18.07
N VAL A 474 -16.53 25.82 17.67
CA VAL A 474 -15.78 24.61 17.35
C VAL A 474 -14.93 24.86 16.10
N ASN A 475 -13.75 24.26 16.04
CA ASN A 475 -12.96 24.23 14.82
C ASN A 475 -13.73 23.40 13.77
N PRO A 476 -14.18 23.96 12.63
CA PRO A 476 -14.99 23.19 11.68
C PRO A 476 -14.15 22.11 10.97
N THR A 477 -12.84 22.32 10.87
CA THR A 477 -11.92 21.43 10.14
C THR A 477 -11.56 20.14 10.88
N ILE A 478 -12.16 19.88 12.05
CA ILE A 478 -12.07 18.58 12.74
C ILE A 478 -13.30 17.70 12.48
N PHE A 479 -14.26 18.20 11.70
CA PHE A 479 -15.50 17.51 11.36
C PHE A 479 -15.55 17.16 9.88
N ASP A 480 -16.14 16.02 9.57
CA ASP A 480 -16.63 15.70 8.25
C ASP A 480 -18.02 15.06 8.34
N LYS A 481 -18.73 15.05 7.22
CA LYS A 481 -20.13 14.63 7.15
C LYS A 481 -20.36 13.14 7.45
N TYR A 482 -19.33 12.32 7.37
CA TYR A 482 -19.40 10.86 7.41
C TYR A 482 -18.78 10.31 8.70
N SER A 483 -17.46 10.41 8.88
CA SER A 483 -16.74 9.85 10.03
C SER A 483 -17.24 10.45 11.33
N THR A 484 -17.39 11.78 11.40
CA THR A 484 -17.72 12.43 12.68
C THR A 484 -19.17 12.28 13.07
N GLU A 485 -20.06 11.96 12.13
CA GLU A 485 -21.46 11.62 12.39
C GLU A 485 -21.67 10.10 12.58
N HIS A 486 -20.66 9.27 12.30
CA HIS A 486 -20.77 7.82 12.43
C HIS A 486 -20.75 7.39 13.91
N PRO A 487 -21.73 6.60 14.39
CA PRO A 487 -21.88 6.28 15.81
C PRO A 487 -20.69 5.53 16.42
N ASP A 488 -20.01 4.68 15.64
CA ASP A 488 -18.87 3.89 16.10
C ASP A 488 -17.50 4.59 15.95
N LEU A 489 -17.42 5.74 15.24
CA LEU A 489 -16.18 6.52 15.06
C LEU A 489 -16.15 7.79 15.91
N CYS A 490 -17.30 8.18 16.48
CA CYS A 490 -17.43 9.32 17.38
C CYS A 490 -17.96 8.88 18.75
N ARG A 491 -18.13 9.81 19.71
CA ARG A 491 -18.72 9.50 21.03
C ARG A 491 -20.25 9.36 20.99
N GLY A 492 -20.80 8.84 19.89
CA GLY A 492 -22.25 8.62 19.68
C GLY A 492 -23.11 9.88 19.56
N ASN A 493 -22.50 11.07 19.49
CA ASN A 493 -23.20 12.36 19.49
C ASN A 493 -22.77 13.30 18.36
N GLY A 494 -21.98 12.81 17.42
CA GLY A 494 -21.47 13.60 16.31
C GLY A 494 -20.23 14.45 16.64
N TYR A 495 -19.55 14.21 17.77
CA TYR A 495 -18.34 14.94 18.17
C TYR A 495 -17.12 14.01 18.24
N PRO A 496 -15.96 14.45 17.71
CA PRO A 496 -14.75 13.65 17.77
C PRO A 496 -14.26 13.49 19.20
N SER A 497 -13.56 12.38 19.45
CA SER A 497 -12.83 12.20 20.71
C SER A 497 -11.57 13.05 20.69
N ALA A 498 -11.40 13.90 21.71
CA ALA A 498 -10.15 14.61 21.89
C ALA A 498 -9.07 13.61 22.31
N ARG A 499 -8.10 13.38 21.42
CA ARG A 499 -6.94 12.49 21.64
C ARG A 499 -5.67 13.34 21.78
N GLY A 500 -4.78 12.94 22.70
CA GLY A 500 -3.48 13.60 22.93
C GLY A 500 -3.56 14.92 23.71
N ASP A 501 -2.40 15.47 24.09
CA ASP A 501 -2.29 16.81 24.64
C ASP A 501 -2.02 17.81 23.51
N VAL A 502 -2.93 18.77 23.33
CA VAL A 502 -2.84 19.79 22.27
C VAL A 502 -1.57 20.65 22.37
N LEU A 503 -0.93 20.69 23.54
CA LEU A 503 0.30 21.44 23.74
C LEU A 503 1.57 20.65 23.43
N ASP A 504 1.47 19.35 23.15
CA ASP A 504 2.61 18.54 22.70
C ASP A 504 3.13 19.02 21.32
N SER A 505 2.34 19.81 20.57
CA SER A 505 2.82 20.47 19.34
C SER A 505 4.02 21.38 19.58
N ALA A 506 4.14 22.03 20.74
CA ALA A 506 5.32 22.84 21.05
C ALA A 506 6.60 21.97 21.10
N THR A 507 6.46 20.71 21.53
CA THR A 507 7.53 19.72 21.55
C THR A 507 7.80 19.21 20.13
N TYR A 508 6.77 18.74 19.42
CA TYR A 508 6.91 18.13 18.08
C TYR A 508 7.49 19.06 17.01
N PHE A 509 7.21 20.37 17.13
CA PHE A 509 7.69 21.39 16.19
C PHE A 509 8.92 22.14 16.71
N GLY A 510 9.12 22.21 18.04
CA GLY A 510 10.12 23.07 18.65
C GLY A 510 11.55 22.76 18.19
N LYS A 511 11.91 21.48 18.15
CA LYS A 511 13.24 21.03 17.70
C LYS A 511 13.52 21.41 16.24
N PHE A 512 12.53 21.19 15.36
CA PHE A 512 12.64 21.54 13.94
C PHE A 512 12.76 23.06 13.75
N VAL A 513 11.98 23.85 14.49
CA VAL A 513 12.09 25.32 14.45
C VAL A 513 13.45 25.79 14.98
N GLU A 514 13.98 25.19 16.05
CA GLU A 514 15.31 25.52 16.57
C GLU A 514 16.42 25.26 15.54
N GLU A 515 16.28 24.24 14.71
CA GLU A 515 17.20 23.86 13.63
C GLU A 515 17.17 24.85 12.45
N PHE A 516 15.99 25.25 11.99
CA PHE A 516 15.81 26.06 10.76
C PHE A 516 15.50 27.55 11.00
N GLN A 517 15.55 28.03 12.25
CA GLN A 517 15.25 29.43 12.56
C GLN A 517 16.21 30.40 11.88
N ARG A 518 15.65 31.40 11.19
CA ARG A 518 16.39 32.52 10.58
C ARG A 518 15.95 33.83 11.22
N GLY A 519 16.79 34.34 12.12
CA GLY A 519 16.49 35.56 12.87
C GLY A 519 15.40 35.38 13.94
N PRO A 520 14.95 36.48 14.57
CA PRO A 520 13.95 36.41 15.62
C PRO A 520 12.56 36.09 15.04
N PRO A 521 11.66 35.43 15.81
CA PRO A 521 10.29 35.21 15.40
C PRO A 521 9.57 36.54 15.13
N PRO A 522 8.43 36.53 14.39
CA PRO A 522 7.67 37.75 14.14
C PRO A 522 7.43 38.54 15.42
N ALA A 523 7.57 39.88 15.38
CA ALA A 523 7.63 40.70 16.60
C ALA A 523 6.39 40.61 17.52
N PHE A 524 5.24 40.16 16.99
CA PHE A 524 4.01 39.91 17.76
C PHE A 524 4.03 38.56 18.52
N CYS A 525 5.01 37.71 18.25
CA CYS A 525 5.30 36.44 18.91
C CYS A 525 6.51 36.63 19.84
N ARG A 526 6.27 37.00 21.11
CA ARG A 526 7.32 37.02 22.15
C ARG A 526 7.02 35.94 23.19
N GLY A 527 8.05 35.21 23.62
CA GLY A 527 7.96 34.14 24.64
C GLY A 527 8.09 32.74 24.05
N GLY A 528 8.11 31.71 24.91
CA GLY A 528 8.26 30.30 24.55
C GLY A 528 6.96 29.51 24.40
N SER A 529 5.82 30.19 24.19
CA SER A 529 4.49 29.57 24.09
C SER A 529 4.32 28.66 22.87
N ASN A 530 3.32 27.78 22.91
CA ASN A 530 2.94 26.94 21.77
C ASN A 530 2.59 27.80 20.53
N PHE A 531 1.90 28.92 20.75
CA PHE A 531 1.59 29.88 19.70
C PHE A 531 2.85 30.43 19.01
N THR A 532 3.91 30.75 19.77
CA THR A 532 5.18 31.22 19.21
C THR A 532 5.80 30.17 18.29
N THR A 533 5.93 28.93 18.78
CA THR A 533 6.56 27.83 18.03
C THR A 533 5.82 27.56 16.72
N MET A 534 4.50 27.41 16.78
CA MET A 534 3.69 27.15 15.59
C MET A 534 3.70 28.33 14.61
N THR A 535 3.64 29.57 15.12
CA THR A 535 3.70 30.75 14.25
C THR A 535 5.06 30.89 13.57
N HIS A 536 6.15 30.58 14.28
CA HIS A 536 7.49 30.60 13.69
C HIS A 536 7.60 29.52 12.62
N PHE A 537 7.15 28.29 12.89
CA PHE A 537 7.10 27.23 11.89
C PHE A 537 6.35 27.68 10.62
N PHE A 538 5.12 28.17 10.74
CA PHE A 538 4.37 28.63 9.58
C PHE A 538 4.90 29.91 8.94
N SER A 539 5.68 30.71 9.67
CA SER A 539 6.45 31.81 9.07
C SER A 539 7.49 31.26 8.11
N LEU A 540 8.26 30.25 8.53
CA LEU A 540 9.26 29.58 7.68
C LEU A 540 8.59 28.90 6.47
N VAL A 541 7.42 28.27 6.66
CA VAL A 541 6.66 27.68 5.55
C VAL A 541 6.19 28.76 4.57
N ALA A 542 5.70 29.90 5.06
CA ALA A 542 5.31 31.02 4.21
C ALA A 542 6.51 31.54 3.40
N ASP A 543 7.67 31.68 4.05
CA ASP A 543 8.91 32.10 3.41
C ASP A 543 9.35 31.09 2.34
N ALA A 544 9.24 29.79 2.61
CA ALA A 544 9.54 28.73 1.65
C ALA A 544 8.62 28.77 0.43
N MET A 545 7.32 28.91 0.66
CA MET A 545 6.35 29.05 -0.43
C MET A 545 6.59 30.31 -1.27
N TRP A 546 7.06 31.41 -0.66
CA TRP A 546 7.40 32.63 -1.37
C TRP A 546 8.66 32.49 -2.22
N VAL A 547 9.73 31.90 -1.66
CA VAL A 547 11.00 31.71 -2.37
C VAL A 547 10.83 30.72 -3.52
N LEU A 548 10.14 29.59 -3.30
CA LEU A 548 9.96 28.53 -4.30
C LEU A 548 8.75 28.73 -5.23
N GLN A 549 8.09 29.89 -5.20
CA GLN A 549 6.78 30.10 -5.83
C GLN A 549 6.74 29.86 -7.35
N ASN A 550 7.88 29.94 -8.03
CA ASN A 550 8.00 29.75 -9.49
C ASN A 550 8.32 28.29 -9.87
N SER A 551 8.77 27.47 -8.93
CA SER A 551 9.32 26.14 -9.19
C SER A 551 8.74 25.03 -8.30
N LEU A 552 7.73 25.36 -7.47
CA LEU A 552 7.01 24.42 -6.63
C LEU A 552 5.74 23.91 -7.30
N THR A 553 5.59 22.58 -7.37
CA THR A 553 4.35 21.88 -7.69
C THR A 553 3.90 21.01 -6.51
N VAL A 554 2.64 21.13 -6.11
CA VAL A 554 1.97 20.34 -5.09
C VAL A 554 0.78 19.63 -5.74
N GLU A 555 0.92 18.34 -5.98
CA GLU A 555 -0.10 17.48 -6.57
C GLU A 555 -0.88 16.74 -5.48
N MET A 556 -2.21 16.81 -5.49
CA MET A 556 -3.07 16.19 -4.47
C MET A 556 -4.03 15.17 -5.07
N VAL A 557 -4.12 13.99 -4.44
CA VAL A 557 -4.91 12.84 -4.93
C VAL A 557 -5.62 12.13 -3.77
N VAL A 558 -6.94 12.00 -3.87
CA VAL A 558 -7.74 11.17 -2.95
C VAL A 558 -7.72 9.72 -3.43
N SER A 559 -6.97 8.86 -2.75
CA SER A 559 -6.85 7.42 -3.03
C SER A 559 -6.12 6.70 -1.90
N ASP A 560 -6.25 5.37 -1.80
CA ASP A 560 -5.28 4.57 -1.04
C ASP A 560 -3.88 4.72 -1.69
N VAL A 561 -2.82 4.89 -0.92
CA VAL A 561 -1.48 5.12 -1.49
C VAL A 561 -0.93 3.89 -2.22
N ILE A 562 -1.25 2.67 -1.75
CA ILE A 562 -0.68 1.43 -2.27
C ILE A 562 -1.06 1.21 -3.73
N THR A 563 -2.35 1.14 -4.06
CA THR A 563 -2.79 1.00 -5.46
C THR A 563 -2.90 2.35 -6.16
N GLY A 564 -3.25 3.42 -5.44
CA GLY A 564 -3.41 4.78 -5.97
C GLY A 564 -2.15 5.31 -6.62
N THR A 565 -0.97 5.08 -6.03
CA THR A 565 0.32 5.48 -6.65
C THR A 565 0.48 4.82 -8.01
N THR A 566 0.28 3.50 -8.09
CA THR A 566 0.43 2.77 -9.36
C THR A 566 -0.59 3.21 -10.43
N LYS A 567 -1.82 3.54 -10.02
CA LYS A 567 -2.88 4.06 -10.91
C LYS A 567 -2.58 5.47 -11.38
N LEU A 568 -2.12 6.34 -10.47
CA LEU A 568 -1.72 7.72 -10.77
C LEU A 568 -0.61 7.75 -11.82
N LEU A 569 0.47 7.02 -11.57
CA LEU A 569 1.64 6.99 -12.46
C LEU A 569 1.37 6.33 -13.81
N ALA A 570 0.36 5.47 -13.89
CA ALA A 570 -0.11 4.89 -15.15
C ALA A 570 -1.14 5.76 -15.90
N GLY A 571 -1.58 6.89 -15.32
CA GLY A 571 -2.59 7.78 -15.90
C GLY A 571 -4.03 7.31 -15.72
N ASP A 572 -4.29 6.32 -14.86
CA ASP A 572 -5.64 5.79 -14.63
C ASP A 572 -6.54 6.74 -13.82
N LEU A 573 -5.93 7.61 -13.02
CA LEU A 573 -6.62 8.63 -12.22
C LEU A 573 -6.83 9.96 -12.96
N GLY A 574 -6.52 10.03 -14.26
CA GLY A 574 -6.66 11.24 -15.07
C GLY A 574 -5.34 11.96 -15.31
N ALA A 575 -5.43 13.18 -15.82
CA ALA A 575 -4.26 13.99 -16.18
C ALA A 575 -3.46 14.40 -14.92
N ARG A 576 -2.15 14.60 -15.13
CA ARG A 576 -1.19 15.09 -14.13
C ARG A 576 -0.55 16.39 -14.64
N PRO A 577 0.18 17.13 -13.79
CA PRO A 577 1.02 18.24 -14.25
C PRO A 577 1.93 17.80 -15.40
N LYS A 578 2.23 18.72 -16.34
CA LYS A 578 2.94 18.42 -17.59
C LYS A 578 4.27 17.71 -17.36
N ASP A 579 5.00 18.12 -16.33
CA ASP A 579 6.35 17.65 -16.01
C ASP A 579 6.35 16.77 -14.75
N ALA A 580 5.20 16.15 -14.43
CA ALA A 580 5.06 15.35 -13.22
C ALA A 580 6.00 14.13 -13.20
N PRO A 581 6.64 13.83 -12.06
CA PRO A 581 7.61 12.75 -11.94
C PRO A 581 6.95 11.37 -12.11
N LEU A 582 7.66 10.46 -12.79
CA LEU A 582 7.31 9.03 -12.87
C LEU A 582 8.05 8.19 -11.81
N ARG A 583 9.06 8.77 -11.18
CA ARG A 583 9.84 8.22 -10.07
C ARG A 583 10.10 9.32 -9.06
N TYR A 584 10.20 8.93 -7.80
CA TYR A 584 10.38 9.85 -6.68
C TYR A 584 11.75 9.65 -6.03
N THR A 585 12.37 10.75 -5.63
CA THR A 585 13.63 10.73 -4.86
C THR A 585 13.43 10.07 -3.50
N ARG A 586 12.32 10.39 -2.82
CA ARG A 586 11.88 9.73 -1.56
C ARG A 586 10.37 9.60 -1.50
N ILE A 587 9.92 8.59 -0.76
CA ILE A 587 8.50 8.36 -0.48
C ILE A 587 8.32 8.20 1.03
N TRP A 588 7.35 8.90 1.62
CA TRP A 588 6.92 8.76 3.01
C TRP A 588 5.53 8.15 3.07
N LEU A 589 5.28 7.21 3.99
CA LEU A 589 3.99 6.52 4.11
C LEU A 589 3.31 6.65 5.48
N SER A 590 3.85 7.45 6.41
CA SER A 590 3.34 7.52 7.80
C SER A 590 3.18 6.11 8.39
N ASN A 591 2.10 5.81 9.11
CA ASN A 591 1.77 4.48 9.60
C ASN A 591 0.81 3.70 8.70
N VAL A 592 0.60 4.13 7.44
CA VAL A 592 -0.25 3.41 6.48
C VAL A 592 0.14 1.92 6.33
N PRO A 593 1.44 1.52 6.38
CA PRO A 593 1.82 0.12 6.29
C PRO A 593 1.23 -0.78 7.38
N ASP A 594 0.87 -0.23 8.55
CA ASP A 594 0.25 -1.00 9.64
C ASP A 594 -1.12 -1.59 9.23
N TYR A 595 -1.83 -0.89 8.34
CA TYR A 595 -3.17 -1.22 7.85
C TYR A 595 -3.17 -1.85 6.46
N THR A 596 -2.01 -1.92 5.80
CA THR A 596 -1.91 -2.27 4.38
C THR A 596 -0.91 -3.39 4.12
N ASN A 597 -0.81 -4.33 5.06
CA ASN A 597 0.05 -5.53 4.95
C ASN A 597 1.57 -5.23 4.89
N GLY A 598 1.98 -4.11 5.51
CA GLY A 598 3.36 -3.80 5.83
C GLY A 598 4.33 -3.79 4.64
N LEU A 599 5.51 -4.35 4.89
CA LEU A 599 6.65 -4.30 3.96
C LEU A 599 6.37 -4.94 2.60
N LEU A 600 5.53 -5.98 2.54
CA LEU A 600 5.24 -6.70 1.29
C LEU A 600 4.64 -5.76 0.24
N ASN A 601 3.62 -4.99 0.61
CA ASN A 601 2.95 -4.09 -0.32
C ASN A 601 3.82 -2.88 -0.66
N ASN A 602 4.64 -2.39 0.28
CA ASN A 602 5.61 -1.34 0.00
C ASN A 602 6.62 -1.78 -1.07
N ALA A 603 7.14 -3.01 -0.97
CA ALA A 603 8.09 -3.56 -1.94
C ALA A 603 7.47 -3.79 -3.33
N VAL A 604 6.21 -4.26 -3.39
CA VAL A 604 5.53 -4.62 -4.63
C VAL A 604 4.97 -3.39 -5.36
N HIS A 605 4.40 -2.43 -4.63
CA HIS A 605 3.61 -1.34 -5.21
C HIS A 605 4.28 0.03 -5.13
N ILE A 606 5.17 0.28 -4.15
CA ILE A 606 5.73 1.62 -3.90
C ILE A 606 7.19 1.71 -4.34
N ALA A 607 8.05 0.80 -3.87
CA ALA A 607 9.49 0.81 -4.18
C ALA A 607 9.85 0.86 -5.68
N PRO A 608 9.09 0.25 -6.61
CA PRO A 608 9.37 0.35 -8.05
C PRO A 608 9.32 1.78 -8.61
N HIS A 609 8.71 2.71 -7.86
CA HIS A 609 8.52 4.11 -8.24
C HIS A 609 9.54 5.05 -7.58
N LEU A 610 10.61 4.53 -6.99
CA LEU A 610 11.72 5.34 -6.51
C LEU A 610 12.73 5.64 -7.63
N GLU A 611 13.54 6.68 -7.48
CA GLU A 611 14.79 6.85 -8.23
C GLU A 611 15.84 5.80 -7.78
N PRO A 612 16.94 5.58 -8.55
CA PRO A 612 18.04 4.74 -8.08
C PRO A 612 18.51 5.15 -6.68
N ASN A 613 18.79 4.17 -5.80
CA ASN A 613 19.14 4.38 -4.39
C ASN A 613 18.08 5.12 -3.53
N GLY A 614 16.89 5.39 -4.06
CA GLY A 614 15.79 6.01 -3.33
C GLY A 614 15.29 5.19 -2.14
N LEU A 615 14.61 5.85 -1.21
CA LEU A 615 14.03 5.24 -0.01
C LEU A 615 12.51 5.43 0.06
N VAL A 616 11.81 4.37 0.44
CA VAL A 616 10.46 4.45 1.02
C VAL A 616 10.62 4.41 2.53
N LEU A 617 10.07 5.39 3.24
CA LEU A 617 10.14 5.54 4.69
C LEU A 617 8.74 5.51 5.32
N TRP A 618 8.64 4.95 6.52
CA TRP A 618 7.39 4.90 7.29
C TRP A 618 7.68 4.68 8.78
N ASN A 619 6.69 4.95 9.63
CA ASN A 619 6.73 4.62 11.04
C ASN A 619 5.71 3.50 11.34
N CYS A 620 5.95 2.77 12.42
CA CYS A 620 5.03 1.76 12.95
C CYS A 620 4.40 2.36 14.21
N LEU A 621 3.08 2.51 14.25
CA LEU A 621 2.37 3.19 15.34
C LEU A 621 1.23 2.36 15.93
N LEU A 622 0.47 1.67 15.08
CA LEU A 622 -0.67 0.86 15.53
C LEU A 622 -0.21 -0.32 16.37
N ASN A 623 0.89 -0.97 15.99
CA ASN A 623 1.27 -2.26 16.56
C ASN A 623 2.73 -2.38 16.96
N THR A 624 3.41 -1.24 17.18
CA THR A 624 4.82 -1.15 17.59
C THR A 624 5.15 -2.09 18.74
N GLY A 625 4.28 -2.15 19.76
CA GLY A 625 4.47 -2.99 20.95
C GLY A 625 4.40 -4.51 20.71
N ASN A 626 3.96 -4.98 19.54
CA ASN A 626 3.96 -6.42 19.23
C ASN A 626 5.30 -6.94 18.72
N TRP A 627 6.16 -6.04 18.22
CA TRP A 627 7.34 -6.43 17.48
C TRP A 627 8.57 -6.36 18.39
N LYS A 628 9.31 -7.48 18.51
CA LYS A 628 10.54 -7.47 19.31
C LYS A 628 11.72 -6.85 18.54
N SER A 629 11.69 -6.93 17.22
CA SER A 629 12.72 -6.43 16.30
C SER A 629 12.12 -6.11 14.92
N VAL A 630 12.92 -5.43 14.08
CA VAL A 630 12.58 -5.22 12.65
C VAL A 630 12.51 -6.55 11.90
N THR A 631 13.25 -7.56 12.35
CA THR A 631 13.19 -8.92 11.79
C THR A 631 11.81 -9.55 12.00
N ASP A 632 11.22 -9.42 13.19
CA ASP A 632 9.87 -9.95 13.48
C ASP A 632 8.82 -9.29 12.58
N TYR A 633 8.88 -7.96 12.44
CA TYR A 633 7.98 -7.19 11.58
C TYR A 633 8.13 -7.62 10.11
N CYS A 634 9.36 -7.72 9.62
CA CYS A 634 9.66 -8.14 8.27
C CYS A 634 9.08 -9.54 7.99
N TYR A 635 9.36 -10.51 8.85
CA TYR A 635 8.88 -11.88 8.71
C TYR A 635 7.35 -11.95 8.72
N ASN A 636 6.69 -11.26 9.63
CA ASN A 636 5.23 -11.34 9.75
C ASN A 636 4.49 -10.78 8.53
N TYR A 637 5.00 -9.71 7.91
CA TYR A 637 4.36 -9.13 6.74
C TYR A 637 4.77 -9.76 5.41
N THR A 638 5.92 -10.45 5.34
CA THR A 638 6.46 -11.00 4.07
C THR A 638 6.70 -12.50 4.05
N LEU A 639 6.74 -13.15 5.21
CA LEU A 639 7.24 -14.52 5.42
C LEU A 639 8.73 -14.68 5.02
N LEU A 640 9.48 -13.58 5.00
CA LEU A 640 10.91 -13.54 4.69
C LEU A 640 11.69 -12.85 5.81
N LEU A 641 12.91 -13.32 6.05
CA LEU A 641 13.87 -12.61 6.88
C LEU A 641 14.45 -11.42 6.12
N PRO A 642 14.92 -10.34 6.80
CA PRO A 642 15.48 -9.17 6.13
C PRO A 642 16.60 -9.48 5.12
N LYS A 643 17.41 -10.50 5.39
CA LYS A 643 18.49 -10.97 4.48
C LYS A 643 17.96 -11.59 3.18
N ASP A 644 16.75 -12.13 3.20
CA ASP A 644 16.11 -12.80 2.07
C ASP A 644 15.27 -11.83 1.23
N VAL A 645 14.79 -10.73 1.82
CA VAL A 645 14.01 -9.69 1.09
C VAL A 645 14.69 -9.23 -0.21
N PRO A 646 16.00 -8.93 -0.28
CA PRO A 646 16.66 -8.54 -1.52
C PRO A 646 16.49 -9.55 -2.67
N ARG A 647 16.69 -10.84 -2.40
CA ARG A 647 16.70 -11.90 -3.42
C ARG A 647 15.29 -12.34 -3.87
N PHE A 648 14.25 -11.97 -3.15
CA PHE A 648 12.84 -12.25 -3.50
C PHE A 648 12.09 -11.01 -4.01
N LEU A 649 12.25 -9.88 -3.33
CA LEU A 649 11.43 -8.67 -3.54
C LEU A 649 12.19 -7.52 -4.21
N GLY A 650 13.52 -7.62 -4.35
CA GLY A 650 14.31 -6.63 -5.09
C GLY A 650 14.50 -5.29 -4.36
N CYS A 651 14.47 -5.31 -3.03
CA CYS A 651 14.72 -4.15 -2.18
C CYS A 651 15.48 -4.55 -0.91
N LYS A 652 16.15 -3.58 -0.26
CA LYS A 652 16.86 -3.81 1.01
C LYS A 652 16.09 -3.20 2.16
N VAL A 653 15.96 -3.93 3.27
CA VAL A 653 15.41 -3.37 4.52
C VAL A 653 16.47 -2.51 5.18
N VAL A 654 16.11 -1.28 5.55
CA VAL A 654 16.99 -0.29 6.17
C VAL A 654 16.38 0.15 7.50
N ASN A 655 17.09 -0.12 8.60
CA ASN A 655 16.77 0.43 9.91
C ASN A 655 18.06 0.56 10.75
N PRO A 656 18.69 1.74 10.80
CA PRO A 656 19.99 1.90 11.45
C PRO A 656 19.95 1.76 12.98
N LYS A 657 18.77 1.74 13.61
CA LYS A 657 18.59 1.67 15.06
C LYS A 657 18.12 0.29 15.56
N ASP A 658 17.87 -0.65 14.65
CA ASP A 658 17.23 -1.97 14.86
C ASP A 658 15.99 -1.94 15.78
N THR A 659 15.09 -0.99 15.53
CA THR A 659 13.89 -0.82 16.34
C THR A 659 12.75 -0.17 15.57
N LEU A 660 11.51 -0.53 15.92
CA LEU A 660 10.28 -0.03 15.32
C LEU A 660 9.69 1.18 16.05
N TRP A 661 10.29 1.58 17.17
CA TRP A 661 10.01 2.87 17.83
C TRP A 661 10.56 4.07 17.05
N TRP A 662 11.28 3.78 15.96
CA TRP A 662 11.86 4.72 15.02
C TRP A 662 11.48 4.31 13.60
N ASP A 663 11.78 5.17 12.63
CA ASP A 663 11.37 4.94 11.24
C ASP A 663 12.05 3.70 10.65
N VAL A 664 11.33 3.02 9.76
CA VAL A 664 11.82 1.92 8.92
C VAL A 664 11.84 2.41 7.48
N ALA A 665 12.79 1.92 6.70
CA ALA A 665 12.80 2.15 5.27
C ALA A 665 13.07 0.88 4.46
N ILE A 666 12.71 0.92 3.19
CA ILE A 666 13.27 0.05 2.17
C ILE A 666 13.98 0.87 1.10
N GLN A 667 15.14 0.38 0.69
CA GLN A 667 15.93 0.96 -0.40
C GLN A 667 15.68 0.18 -1.70
N ARG A 668 15.43 0.92 -2.78
CA ARG A 668 15.30 0.34 -4.12
C ARG A 668 16.65 -0.26 -4.57
N MET A 669 16.60 -1.43 -5.20
CA MET A 669 17.75 -2.01 -5.91
C MET A 669 17.60 -1.82 -7.44
N ASP A 670 18.71 -1.97 -8.15
CA ASP A 670 18.70 -2.06 -9.60
C ASP A 670 18.18 -3.43 -10.03
N LEU A 671 17.07 -3.39 -10.79
CA LEU A 671 16.35 -4.57 -11.25
C LEU A 671 16.37 -4.64 -12.78
N PRO A 672 16.38 -5.84 -13.39
CA PRO A 672 16.33 -7.14 -12.74
C PRO A 672 17.67 -7.56 -12.11
N LEU A 673 17.61 -8.37 -11.05
CA LEU A 673 18.77 -8.97 -10.42
C LEU A 673 19.32 -10.15 -11.26
N PRO A 674 20.65 -10.41 -11.20
CA PRO A 674 21.23 -11.61 -11.78
C PRO A 674 20.65 -12.89 -11.17
N LEU A 675 20.44 -13.92 -12.00
CA LEU A 675 19.77 -15.16 -11.59
C LEU A 675 20.47 -15.86 -10.42
N GLU A 676 21.79 -15.83 -10.39
CA GLU A 676 22.63 -16.40 -9.33
C GLU A 676 22.47 -15.71 -7.97
N THR A 677 21.88 -14.50 -7.93
CA THR A 677 21.60 -13.75 -6.70
C THR A 677 20.15 -13.92 -6.23
N LEU A 678 19.28 -14.49 -7.07
CA LEU A 678 17.88 -14.75 -6.75
C LEU A 678 17.74 -16.00 -5.88
N ALA A 679 16.58 -16.13 -5.23
CA ALA A 679 16.19 -17.41 -4.64
C ALA A 679 16.09 -18.51 -5.70
N SER A 680 16.41 -19.75 -5.33
CA SER A 680 16.23 -20.90 -6.21
C SER A 680 14.75 -21.11 -6.54
N LYS A 681 14.46 -21.82 -7.64
CA LYS A 681 13.08 -22.15 -8.03
C LYS A 681 12.30 -22.83 -6.90
N LYS A 682 12.94 -23.74 -6.17
CA LYS A 682 12.33 -24.44 -5.04
C LYS A 682 11.96 -23.47 -3.92
N GLU A 683 12.91 -22.65 -3.48
CA GLU A 683 12.65 -21.65 -2.43
C GLU A 683 11.56 -20.65 -2.84
N LEU A 684 11.53 -20.26 -4.12
CA LEU A 684 10.47 -19.41 -4.65
C LEU A 684 9.10 -20.09 -4.54
N HIS A 685 8.98 -21.35 -4.96
CA HIS A 685 7.72 -22.10 -4.91
C HIS A 685 7.26 -22.36 -3.48
N ASP A 686 8.18 -22.70 -2.58
CA ASP A 686 7.90 -22.88 -1.15
C ASP A 686 7.35 -21.59 -0.54
N TRP A 687 8.03 -20.45 -0.78
CA TRP A 687 7.58 -19.14 -0.30
C TRP A 687 6.24 -18.72 -0.90
N LEU A 688 6.04 -18.88 -2.21
CA LEU A 688 4.77 -18.55 -2.88
C LEU A 688 3.62 -19.42 -2.36
N GLY A 689 3.86 -20.71 -2.10
CA GLY A 689 2.88 -21.60 -1.49
C GLY A 689 2.47 -21.12 -0.10
N HIS A 690 3.46 -20.84 0.75
CA HIS A 690 3.21 -20.33 2.11
C HIS A 690 2.50 -18.98 2.09
N LEU A 691 2.91 -18.05 1.22
CA LEU A 691 2.28 -16.74 1.07
C LEU A 691 0.83 -16.85 0.58
N LEU A 692 0.55 -17.75 -0.38
CA LEU A 692 -0.79 -18.01 -0.90
C LEU A 692 -1.73 -18.48 0.22
N MET A 693 -1.32 -19.50 0.97
CA MET A 693 -2.12 -20.05 2.07
C MET A 693 -2.34 -19.04 3.19
N SER A 694 -1.30 -18.28 3.58
CA SER A 694 -1.40 -17.23 4.60
C SER A 694 -2.22 -16.02 4.15
N THR A 695 -2.42 -15.83 2.84
CA THR A 695 -3.34 -14.82 2.29
C THR A 695 -4.79 -15.31 2.34
N MET A 696 -5.01 -16.60 2.07
CA MET A 696 -6.32 -17.25 2.10
C MET A 696 -6.86 -17.44 3.52
N CYS A 697 -5.98 -17.82 4.44
CA CYS A 697 -6.28 -18.15 5.82
C CYS A 697 -5.33 -17.36 6.73
N SER A 698 -5.86 -16.66 7.73
CA SER A 698 -5.06 -15.88 8.68
C SER A 698 -5.21 -16.39 10.11
N GLY A 699 -4.15 -16.24 10.90
CA GLY A 699 -4.22 -16.37 12.36
C GLY A 699 -5.13 -15.29 12.98
N TYR A 700 -5.42 -15.43 14.28
CA TYR A 700 -6.19 -14.44 15.02
C TYR A 700 -5.37 -13.17 15.25
N PRO A 701 -5.93 -11.97 15.05
CA PRO A 701 -5.21 -10.73 15.33
C PRO A 701 -4.95 -10.58 16.83
N SER A 702 -3.85 -9.89 17.17
CA SER A 702 -3.61 -9.36 18.50
C SER A 702 -4.67 -8.30 18.86
N PRO A 703 -5.13 -8.24 20.12
CA PRO A 703 -6.11 -7.23 20.54
C PRO A 703 -5.49 -5.82 20.53
N PRO A 704 -6.31 -4.76 20.35
CA PRO A 704 -5.86 -3.38 20.54
C PRO A 704 -5.27 -3.13 21.95
N PRO A 705 -4.37 -2.15 22.12
CA PRO A 705 -3.99 -1.16 21.11
C PRO A 705 -3.06 -1.70 20.02
N SER A 706 -2.34 -2.80 20.25
CA SER A 706 -1.37 -3.36 19.32
C SER A 706 -2.00 -4.38 18.37
N LYS A 707 -2.75 -3.97 17.34
CA LYS A 707 -3.40 -4.92 16.41
C LYS A 707 -2.55 -5.22 15.18
N VAL A 708 -2.30 -6.49 14.86
CA VAL A 708 -1.70 -6.90 13.56
C VAL A 708 -2.81 -7.21 12.54
N GLU A 709 -2.81 -6.48 11.42
CA GLU A 709 -3.77 -6.68 10.33
C GLU A 709 -3.13 -7.37 9.11
N MET A 710 -3.88 -8.30 8.51
CA MET A 710 -3.49 -9.02 7.28
C MET A 710 -4.57 -8.82 6.19
N PRO A 711 -4.70 -7.60 5.65
CA PRO A 711 -5.80 -7.22 4.77
C PRO A 711 -5.70 -7.83 3.38
N ASN A 712 -4.52 -8.29 2.95
CA ASN A 712 -4.31 -8.74 1.57
C ASN A 712 -5.26 -9.86 1.16
N ASN A 713 -5.78 -9.80 -0.06
CA ASN A 713 -6.56 -10.86 -0.69
C ASN A 713 -5.78 -11.49 -1.87
N LEU A 714 -6.41 -12.39 -2.62
CA LEU A 714 -5.77 -13.04 -3.78
C LEU A 714 -5.40 -12.07 -4.92
N GLY A 715 -6.04 -10.90 -5.00
CA GLY A 715 -5.63 -9.81 -5.88
C GLY A 715 -4.21 -9.33 -5.57
N ALA A 716 -3.88 -9.09 -4.29
CA ALA A 716 -2.52 -8.75 -3.86
C ALA A 716 -1.51 -9.83 -4.28
N PHE A 717 -1.89 -11.10 -4.14
CA PHE A 717 -1.05 -12.23 -4.55
C PHE A 717 -0.75 -12.21 -6.05
N ILE A 718 -1.73 -11.90 -6.92
CA ILE A 718 -1.48 -11.73 -8.36
C ILE A 718 -0.47 -10.60 -8.63
N HIS A 719 -0.53 -9.50 -7.88
CA HIS A 719 0.45 -8.41 -8.01
C HIS A 719 1.87 -8.86 -7.61
N VAL A 720 2.02 -9.65 -6.54
CA VAL A 720 3.32 -10.27 -6.18
C VAL A 720 3.89 -11.07 -7.35
N LEU A 721 3.08 -11.94 -7.97
CA LEU A 721 3.53 -12.74 -9.12
C LEU A 721 3.98 -11.87 -10.29
N THR A 722 3.31 -10.75 -10.53
CA THR A 722 3.73 -9.82 -11.60
C THR A 722 5.01 -9.05 -11.25
N HIS A 723 5.22 -8.74 -9.97
CA HIS A 723 6.42 -8.06 -9.47
C HIS A 723 7.66 -8.94 -9.56
N LEU A 724 7.56 -10.25 -9.30
CA LEU A 724 8.68 -11.17 -9.37
C LEU A 724 9.40 -11.18 -10.73
N ARG A 725 8.67 -10.96 -11.82
CA ARG A 725 9.29 -10.79 -13.15
C ARG A 725 10.20 -9.54 -13.19
N ARG A 726 9.77 -8.44 -12.58
CA ARG A 726 10.59 -7.21 -12.49
C ARG A 726 11.84 -7.46 -11.67
N VAL A 727 11.72 -8.23 -10.58
CA VAL A 727 12.87 -8.61 -9.72
C VAL A 727 13.91 -9.41 -10.50
N GLY A 728 13.49 -10.22 -11.48
CA GLY A 728 14.39 -10.96 -12.38
C GLY A 728 14.07 -12.44 -12.50
N PHE A 729 13.08 -12.95 -11.76
CA PHE A 729 12.71 -14.36 -11.82
C PHE A 729 12.26 -14.77 -13.24
N PRO A 730 12.70 -15.94 -13.73
CA PRO A 730 12.26 -16.46 -15.02
C PRO A 730 10.72 -16.61 -15.06
N PRO A 731 10.03 -16.07 -16.08
CA PRO A 731 8.57 -16.15 -16.16
C PRO A 731 7.98 -17.56 -16.02
N HIS A 732 8.65 -18.56 -16.57
CA HIS A 732 8.18 -19.93 -16.52
C HIS A 732 8.26 -20.53 -15.11
N TRP A 733 9.14 -20.05 -14.21
CA TRP A 733 9.11 -20.47 -12.81
C TRP A 733 7.83 -20.01 -12.11
N ILE A 734 7.42 -18.77 -12.37
CA ILE A 734 6.18 -18.20 -11.81
C ILE A 734 4.96 -18.89 -12.44
N GLY A 735 5.01 -19.12 -13.76
CA GLY A 735 3.98 -19.84 -14.51
C GLY A 735 3.80 -21.28 -14.04
N ASP A 736 4.88 -22.02 -13.79
CA ASP A 736 4.82 -23.40 -13.28
C ASP A 736 4.13 -23.46 -11.91
N PHE A 737 4.45 -22.52 -11.01
CA PHE A 737 3.77 -22.41 -9.72
C PHE A 737 2.27 -22.16 -9.93
N MET A 738 1.90 -21.16 -10.72
CA MET A 738 0.49 -20.85 -10.97
C MET A 738 -0.24 -21.93 -11.73
N GLN A 739 0.44 -22.70 -12.58
CA GLN A 739 -0.14 -23.87 -13.23
C GLN A 739 -0.50 -24.93 -12.20
N SER A 740 0.33 -25.14 -11.16
CA SER A 740 0.00 -26.05 -10.05
C SER A 740 -1.22 -25.58 -9.25
N VAL A 741 -1.36 -24.27 -9.03
CA VAL A 741 -2.52 -23.65 -8.35
C VAL A 741 -3.80 -23.84 -9.17
N VAL A 742 -3.77 -23.50 -10.47
CA VAL A 742 -4.93 -23.62 -11.38
C VAL A 742 -5.34 -25.07 -11.62
N SER A 743 -4.38 -25.99 -11.60
CA SER A 743 -4.64 -27.42 -11.80
C SER A 743 -4.95 -28.16 -10.49
N ASP A 744 -5.07 -27.45 -9.36
CA ASP A 744 -5.30 -28.01 -8.03
C ASP A 744 -4.26 -29.09 -7.63
N ASN A 745 -3.01 -28.90 -8.00
CA ASN A 745 -1.91 -29.86 -7.78
C ASN A 745 -0.76 -29.25 -6.97
N LEU A 746 -1.03 -28.20 -6.21
CA LEU A 746 -0.04 -27.59 -5.32
C LEU A 746 0.34 -28.60 -4.22
N VAL A 747 1.65 -28.84 -4.07
CA VAL A 747 2.21 -29.67 -3.00
C VAL A 747 3.21 -28.84 -2.22
N THR A 748 3.08 -28.81 -0.90
CA THR A 748 4.00 -28.09 -0.01
C THR A 748 4.04 -28.75 1.37
N ALA A 749 5.14 -28.53 2.07
CA ALA A 749 5.36 -28.97 3.45
C ALA A 749 5.06 -27.85 4.48
N LEU A 750 4.79 -26.62 4.00
CA LEU A 750 4.55 -25.47 4.86
C LEU A 750 3.07 -25.33 5.18
N GLU A 751 2.75 -24.85 6.37
CA GLU A 751 1.38 -24.57 6.81
C GLU A 751 1.19 -23.08 7.16
N PRO A 752 0.00 -22.52 6.90
CA PRO A 752 -0.35 -21.19 7.41
C PRO A 752 -0.52 -21.21 8.93
N TYR A 753 -0.06 -20.14 9.59
CA TYR A 753 -0.14 -20.01 11.03
C TYR A 753 -1.59 -19.92 11.54
N ARG A 754 -1.94 -20.78 12.51
CA ARG A 754 -3.31 -20.88 13.07
C ARG A 754 -3.51 -20.12 14.38
N GLY A 755 -2.42 -19.70 15.02
CA GLY A 755 -2.40 -19.08 16.34
C GLY A 755 -2.73 -17.59 16.31
N ARG A 756 -2.24 -16.85 17.32
CA ARG A 756 -2.45 -15.40 17.44
C ARG A 756 -1.26 -14.65 16.85
N LEU A 757 -1.53 -13.71 15.95
CA LEU A 757 -0.53 -12.83 15.36
C LEU A 757 0.04 -11.85 16.41
N PRO A 758 1.33 -11.49 16.32
CA PRO A 758 2.30 -11.93 15.30
C PRO A 758 2.77 -13.37 15.49
N VAL A 759 3.15 -14.04 14.39
CA VAL A 759 3.81 -15.34 14.39
C VAL A 759 5.13 -15.24 15.19
N PRO A 760 5.28 -15.99 16.29
CA PRO A 760 6.55 -16.03 17.02
C PRO A 760 7.67 -16.61 16.16
N MET A 761 8.88 -16.07 16.25
CA MET A 761 10.03 -16.58 15.49
C MET A 761 10.41 -18.03 15.84
N SER A 762 10.03 -18.51 17.03
CA SER A 762 10.17 -19.92 17.42
C SER A 762 9.14 -20.84 16.79
N GLU A 763 8.05 -20.28 16.27
CA GLU A 763 6.94 -20.99 15.61
C GLU A 763 6.97 -20.72 14.09
N GLN A 764 8.12 -20.27 13.56
CA GLN A 764 8.34 -20.29 12.13
C GLN A 764 8.08 -21.70 11.64
N THR A 765 7.19 -21.83 10.66
CA THR A 765 6.74 -23.13 10.18
C THR A 765 7.94 -23.99 9.79
N GLU A 766 8.25 -25.00 10.59
CA GLU A 766 9.19 -26.04 10.20
C GLU A 766 8.51 -26.90 9.14
N PRO A 767 9.22 -27.28 8.06
CA PRO A 767 8.63 -28.11 7.01
C PRO A 767 8.18 -29.46 7.59
N GLU A 768 6.89 -29.78 7.47
CA GLU A 768 6.38 -31.11 7.75
C GLU A 768 6.55 -32.03 6.51
N GLU A 769 5.83 -33.15 6.46
CA GLU A 769 5.78 -33.98 5.26
C GLU A 769 5.04 -33.25 4.12
N PRO A 770 5.57 -33.23 2.88
CA PRO A 770 4.89 -32.59 1.75
C PRO A 770 3.49 -33.16 1.51
N ARG A 771 2.49 -32.28 1.48
CA ARG A 771 1.09 -32.63 1.28
C ARG A 771 0.45 -31.81 0.16
N ARG A 772 -0.62 -32.34 -0.41
CA ARG A 772 -1.43 -31.61 -1.40
C ARG A 772 -2.26 -30.54 -0.67
N VAL A 773 -2.29 -29.35 -1.24
CA VAL A 773 -3.19 -28.27 -0.83
C VAL A 773 -4.41 -28.29 -1.75
N HIS A 774 -5.60 -28.34 -1.18
CA HIS A 774 -6.87 -28.33 -1.90
C HIS A 774 -7.35 -26.89 -2.12
N LEU A 775 -7.44 -26.48 -3.39
CA LEU A 775 -7.73 -25.11 -3.82
C LEU A 775 -9.07 -25.00 -4.57
N ASP A 776 -9.77 -26.12 -4.77
CA ASP A 776 -11.09 -26.20 -5.39
C ASP A 776 -12.11 -25.27 -4.72
N CYS A 777 -12.01 -25.05 -3.41
CA CYS A 777 -12.85 -24.13 -2.64
C CYS A 777 -12.60 -22.65 -2.94
N TRP A 778 -11.53 -22.25 -3.64
CA TRP A 778 -11.27 -20.86 -4.05
C TRP A 778 -11.42 -20.65 -5.55
N HIS A 779 -11.85 -21.67 -6.29
CA HIS A 779 -11.80 -21.73 -7.73
C HIS A 779 -12.63 -20.63 -8.41
N ALA A 780 -13.84 -20.34 -7.93
CA ALA A 780 -14.70 -19.30 -8.49
C ALA A 780 -14.07 -17.91 -8.43
N GLY A 781 -13.43 -17.57 -7.29
CA GLY A 781 -12.70 -16.30 -7.14
C GLY A 781 -11.42 -16.27 -7.99
N LEU A 782 -10.68 -17.37 -8.04
CA LEU A 782 -9.47 -17.49 -8.85
C LEU A 782 -9.76 -17.35 -10.35
N GLN A 783 -10.86 -17.94 -10.83
CA GLN A 783 -11.31 -17.82 -12.22
C GLN A 783 -11.58 -16.36 -12.61
N VAL A 784 -12.23 -15.59 -11.73
CA VAL A 784 -12.46 -14.15 -11.96
C VAL A 784 -11.14 -13.41 -12.08
N LEU A 785 -10.21 -13.62 -11.14
CA LEU A 785 -8.90 -12.96 -11.15
C LEU A 785 -8.11 -13.27 -12.43
N ILE A 786 -8.09 -14.55 -12.85
CA ILE A 786 -7.41 -14.95 -14.08
C ILE A 786 -8.12 -14.38 -15.31
N ALA A 787 -9.45 -14.45 -15.40
CA ALA A 787 -10.20 -13.91 -16.53
C ALA A 787 -9.96 -12.39 -16.72
N GLU A 788 -9.86 -11.64 -15.63
CA GLU A 788 -9.63 -10.19 -15.67
C GLU A 788 -8.18 -9.83 -16.03
N THR A 789 -7.21 -10.66 -15.61
CA THR A 789 -5.76 -10.33 -15.65
C THR A 789 -4.92 -11.13 -16.63
N ARG A 790 -5.45 -12.19 -17.25
CA ARG A 790 -4.68 -13.16 -18.07
C ARG A 790 -3.69 -12.51 -19.03
N ASP A 791 -4.16 -11.51 -19.79
CA ASP A 791 -3.36 -10.81 -20.79
C ASP A 791 -2.30 -9.85 -20.21
N ALA A 792 -2.40 -9.53 -18.91
CA ALA A 792 -1.42 -8.72 -18.18
C ALA A 792 -0.33 -9.56 -17.50
N LEU A 793 -0.56 -10.87 -17.32
CA LEU A 793 0.40 -11.75 -16.66
C LEU A 793 1.71 -11.84 -17.46
N PRO A 794 2.87 -11.83 -16.79
CA PRO A 794 4.18 -11.92 -17.47
C PRO A 794 4.55 -13.34 -17.90
N PHE A 795 3.65 -14.31 -17.74
CA PHE A 795 3.88 -15.73 -18.04
C PHE A 795 2.63 -16.36 -18.70
N ALA A 796 2.84 -17.49 -19.36
CA ALA A 796 1.77 -18.26 -20.00
C ALA A 796 1.13 -19.24 -19.01
N LEU A 797 -0.18 -19.47 -19.17
CA LEU A 797 -0.95 -20.47 -18.43
C LEU A 797 -1.77 -21.31 -19.40
N SER A 798 -1.79 -22.62 -19.16
CA SER A 798 -2.69 -23.55 -19.83
C SER A 798 -3.94 -23.68 -18.98
N LEU A 799 -5.00 -22.98 -19.38
CA LEU A 799 -6.28 -23.00 -18.67
C LEU A 799 -7.15 -24.15 -19.17
N PRO A 800 -7.87 -24.85 -18.28
CA PRO A 800 -8.93 -25.77 -18.65
C PRO A 800 -9.99 -25.13 -19.57
N GLU A 801 -10.70 -25.94 -20.37
CA GLU A 801 -11.70 -25.44 -21.33
C GLU A 801 -12.90 -24.74 -20.68
N ASP A 802 -13.21 -25.08 -19.43
CA ASP A 802 -14.31 -24.52 -18.63
C ASP A 802 -13.95 -23.21 -17.91
N PHE A 803 -12.71 -22.72 -18.04
CA PHE A 803 -12.34 -21.42 -17.47
C PHE A 803 -13.08 -20.28 -18.19
N PRO A 804 -13.73 -19.37 -17.44
CA PRO A 804 -14.46 -18.27 -18.04
C PRO A 804 -13.53 -17.30 -18.76
N SER A 805 -13.98 -16.80 -19.90
CA SER A 805 -13.42 -15.61 -20.52
C SER A 805 -13.89 -14.36 -19.77
N ARG A 806 -13.29 -13.20 -20.07
CA ARG A 806 -13.70 -11.93 -19.46
C ARG A 806 -15.18 -11.60 -19.69
N SER A 807 -15.72 -11.89 -20.89
CA SER A 807 -17.14 -11.64 -21.20
C SER A 807 -18.10 -12.51 -20.40
N ASP A 808 -17.60 -13.61 -19.82
CA ASP A 808 -18.40 -14.52 -19.01
C ASP A 808 -18.47 -14.10 -17.54
N ILE A 809 -17.72 -13.07 -17.13
CA ILE A 809 -17.75 -12.52 -15.77
C ILE A 809 -18.88 -11.50 -15.65
N GLY A 810 -19.73 -11.69 -14.65
CA GLY A 810 -20.76 -10.73 -14.23
C GLY A 810 -20.46 -10.18 -12.83
N THR A 811 -20.98 -9.00 -12.54
CA THR A 811 -21.00 -8.43 -11.19
C THR A 811 -22.36 -8.69 -10.57
N TYR A 812 -22.40 -9.24 -9.37
CA TYR A 812 -23.62 -9.60 -8.66
C TYR A 812 -23.71 -8.82 -7.36
N SER A 813 -24.93 -8.63 -6.89
CA SER A 813 -25.22 -8.00 -5.60
C SER A 813 -26.30 -8.75 -4.85
N ALA A 814 -26.30 -8.60 -3.52
CA ALA A 814 -27.33 -9.14 -2.65
C ALA A 814 -27.63 -8.18 -1.50
N ALA A 815 -28.89 -8.19 -1.06
CA ALA A 815 -29.28 -7.59 0.21
C ALA A 815 -28.99 -8.58 1.35
N VAL A 816 -28.23 -8.15 2.34
CA VAL A 816 -27.78 -8.97 3.48
C VAL A 816 -28.24 -8.38 4.80
N THR A 817 -28.47 -9.24 5.78
CA THR A 817 -28.79 -8.82 7.15
C THR A 817 -27.58 -9.03 8.05
N ARG A 818 -27.04 -7.95 8.63
CA ARG A 818 -25.90 -7.99 9.55
C ARG A 818 -26.20 -8.84 10.80
N ILE A 819 -25.20 -9.59 11.24
CA ILE A 819 -25.17 -10.28 12.54
C ILE A 819 -24.34 -9.44 13.51
N ASP A 820 -24.87 -9.29 14.72
CA ASP A 820 -24.19 -8.60 15.82
C ASP A 820 -23.21 -9.57 16.50
N LEU A 821 -21.91 -9.43 16.16
CA LEU A 821 -20.84 -10.26 16.72
C LEU A 821 -20.71 -10.15 18.25
N SER A 822 -21.25 -9.10 18.88
CA SER A 822 -21.24 -9.00 20.34
C SER A 822 -22.10 -10.07 21.02
N ARG A 823 -23.00 -10.71 20.27
CA ARG A 823 -23.88 -11.78 20.73
C ARG A 823 -23.31 -13.19 20.49
N ASP A 824 -22.20 -13.31 19.77
CA ASP A 824 -21.52 -14.61 19.58
C ASP A 824 -20.98 -15.11 20.92
N GLN A 825 -20.99 -16.43 21.13
CA GLN A 825 -20.49 -17.04 22.37
C GLN A 825 -18.99 -16.74 22.59
N ARG A 826 -18.23 -16.54 21.51
CA ARG A 826 -16.81 -16.20 21.49
C ARG A 826 -16.55 -14.70 21.65
N ALA A 827 -17.58 -13.85 21.68
CA ALA A 827 -17.45 -12.39 21.79
C ALA A 827 -16.61 -11.96 22.99
N ARG A 828 -16.70 -12.68 24.12
CA ARG A 828 -15.86 -12.43 25.32
C ARG A 828 -14.37 -12.61 25.05
N ALA A 829 -14.00 -13.58 24.21
CA ALA A 829 -12.61 -13.86 23.85
C ALA A 829 -12.08 -12.90 22.76
N TRP A 830 -12.95 -12.45 21.86
CA TRP A 830 -12.60 -11.46 20.83
C TRP A 830 -12.50 -10.05 21.38
N GLY A 831 -13.36 -9.69 22.34
CA GLY A 831 -13.46 -8.36 22.92
C GLY A 831 -13.42 -7.26 21.84
N PRO A 832 -12.42 -6.36 21.87
CA PRO A 832 -12.30 -5.23 20.95
C PRO A 832 -12.02 -5.61 19.47
N LEU A 833 -11.75 -6.88 19.15
CA LEU A 833 -11.47 -7.33 17.78
C LEU A 833 -12.70 -7.32 16.84
N THR A 834 -13.89 -7.17 17.41
CA THR A 834 -15.17 -7.16 16.69
C THR A 834 -15.43 -5.87 15.90
N SER A 835 -14.49 -4.91 15.90
CA SER A 835 -14.58 -3.66 15.13
C SER A 835 -15.00 -3.89 13.67
N PRO A 836 -16.04 -3.19 13.17
CA PRO A 836 -16.57 -3.38 11.82
C PRO A 836 -15.67 -2.79 10.72
N PHE A 837 -14.71 -1.92 11.09
CA PHE A 837 -13.79 -1.25 10.17
C PHE A 837 -12.61 -2.12 9.74
N SER A 838 -12.47 -3.33 10.31
CA SER A 838 -11.36 -4.22 10.01
C SER A 838 -11.49 -4.79 8.59
N PRO A 839 -10.51 -4.61 7.68
CA PRO A 839 -10.54 -5.14 6.31
C PRO A 839 -10.30 -6.65 6.30
N ALA A 840 -11.32 -7.41 6.68
CA ALA A 840 -11.23 -8.86 6.89
C ALA A 840 -12.50 -9.63 6.49
N VAL A 841 -13.45 -8.98 5.83
CA VAL A 841 -14.69 -9.62 5.35
C VAL A 841 -14.44 -10.34 4.02
N GLY A 842 -14.84 -11.61 3.97
CA GLY A 842 -14.95 -12.42 2.75
C GLY A 842 -16.36 -13.00 2.60
N ALA A 843 -16.60 -13.69 1.49
CA ALA A 843 -17.85 -14.38 1.20
C ALA A 843 -17.65 -15.90 1.10
N LEU A 844 -18.60 -16.63 1.67
CA LEU A 844 -18.78 -18.07 1.53
C LEU A 844 -20.03 -18.34 0.71
N PHE A 845 -19.89 -19.18 -0.32
CA PHE A 845 -20.99 -19.72 -1.09
C PHE A 845 -21.04 -21.23 -0.86
N TYR A 846 -22.18 -21.80 -0.49
CA TYR A 846 -22.25 -23.23 -0.15
C TYR A 846 -23.60 -23.87 -0.46
N LYS A 847 -23.63 -25.20 -0.61
CA LYS A 847 -24.86 -25.98 -0.86
C LYS A 847 -25.66 -26.20 0.42
N SER A 848 -26.88 -25.65 0.48
CA SER A 848 -27.77 -25.74 1.66
C SER A 848 -28.17 -27.17 2.05
N LYS A 849 -28.29 -28.10 1.09
CA LYS A 849 -28.85 -29.45 1.26
C LYS A 849 -28.00 -30.44 2.09
N TRP A 850 -26.80 -30.07 2.54
CA TRP A 850 -25.80 -31.03 3.02
C TRP A 850 -25.39 -30.88 4.50
N GLY A 851 -26.13 -30.12 5.32
CA GLY A 851 -25.92 -30.02 6.76
C GLY A 851 -26.21 -28.62 7.34
N SER A 852 -26.02 -28.45 8.66
CA SER A 852 -25.88 -27.12 9.24
C SER A 852 -24.50 -26.59 8.91
N TRP A 853 -24.44 -25.37 8.35
CA TRP A 853 -23.21 -24.70 7.93
C TRP A 853 -22.87 -23.50 8.80
N ASP A 854 -23.46 -23.43 10.01
CA ASP A 854 -23.22 -22.33 10.95
C ASP A 854 -21.73 -22.23 11.35
N ASP A 855 -21.04 -23.37 11.44
CA ASP A 855 -19.61 -23.48 11.77
C ASP A 855 -18.69 -23.48 10.53
N LEU A 856 -19.22 -23.24 9.33
CA LEU A 856 -18.42 -23.22 8.09
C LEU A 856 -17.23 -22.25 8.14
N PRO A 857 -17.34 -21.03 8.72
CA PRO A 857 -16.19 -20.15 8.91
C PRO A 857 -15.03 -20.78 9.70
N ASP A 858 -15.31 -21.65 10.67
CA ASP A 858 -14.30 -22.32 11.50
C ASP A 858 -13.53 -23.40 10.72
N MET A 859 -14.15 -23.95 9.67
CA MET A 859 -13.55 -24.98 8.80
C MET A 859 -12.58 -24.43 7.76
N LEU A 860 -12.34 -23.11 7.69
CA LEU A 860 -11.54 -22.47 6.64
C LEU A 860 -10.16 -23.12 6.42
N PHE A 861 -9.43 -23.46 7.49
CA PHE A 861 -8.16 -24.17 7.40
C PHE A 861 -8.32 -25.62 6.92
N GLY A 862 -9.39 -26.30 7.35
CA GLY A 862 -9.71 -27.65 6.90
C GLY A 862 -10.04 -27.74 5.41
N LEU A 863 -10.50 -26.64 4.79
CA LEU A 863 -10.73 -26.59 3.34
C LEU A 863 -9.42 -26.79 2.54
N LEU A 864 -8.28 -26.29 3.06
CA LEU A 864 -6.97 -26.53 2.45
C LEU A 864 -6.53 -28.00 2.53
N GLU A 865 -7.12 -28.76 3.45
CA GLU A 865 -6.89 -30.21 3.63
C GLU A 865 -7.94 -31.07 2.92
N GLY A 866 -8.83 -30.46 2.13
CA GLY A 866 -9.87 -31.18 1.37
C GLY A 866 -11.13 -31.52 2.17
N ALA A 867 -11.34 -30.94 3.36
CA ALA A 867 -12.65 -30.97 4.00
C ALA A 867 -13.61 -29.98 3.31
N PRO A 868 -14.91 -30.25 3.13
CA PRO A 868 -15.65 -31.48 3.41
C PRO A 868 -15.63 -32.50 2.24
N ALA A 869 -14.77 -32.32 1.22
CA ALA A 869 -14.68 -33.20 0.05
C ALA A 869 -14.14 -34.61 0.35
N ALA A 870 -13.58 -34.84 1.56
CA ALA A 870 -13.13 -36.13 2.08
C ALA A 870 -14.18 -37.28 2.05
N VAL A 871 -15.44 -36.99 1.69
CA VAL A 871 -16.54 -37.98 1.50
C VAL A 871 -16.61 -38.52 0.05
N GLY A 872 -15.59 -38.34 -0.78
CA GLY A 872 -15.51 -38.97 -2.12
C GLY A 872 -16.44 -38.37 -3.17
N ILE A 873 -16.90 -37.12 -2.99
CA ILE A 873 -17.65 -36.38 -4.01
C ILE A 873 -16.70 -35.42 -4.71
N ALA A 874 -16.53 -35.58 -6.02
CA ALA A 874 -15.61 -34.79 -6.86
C ALA A 874 -15.99 -33.31 -7.06
N ASP A 875 -17.04 -32.82 -6.39
CA ASP A 875 -17.65 -31.54 -6.65
C ASP A 875 -17.57 -30.61 -5.42
N PRO A 876 -16.93 -29.41 -5.54
CA PRO A 876 -16.77 -28.52 -4.40
C PRO A 876 -18.14 -28.07 -3.88
N ARG A 877 -18.35 -28.27 -2.57
CA ARG A 877 -19.59 -27.89 -1.88
C ARG A 877 -19.57 -26.46 -1.35
N VAL A 878 -18.40 -25.82 -1.38
CA VAL A 878 -18.12 -24.49 -0.84
C VAL A 878 -17.26 -23.72 -1.84
N GLN A 879 -17.48 -22.41 -1.96
CA GLN A 879 -16.60 -21.46 -2.65
C GLN A 879 -16.32 -20.26 -1.73
N VAL A 880 -15.07 -19.81 -1.70
CA VAL A 880 -14.60 -18.68 -0.90
C VAL A 880 -14.16 -17.56 -1.84
N VAL A 881 -14.68 -16.36 -1.62
CA VAL A 881 -14.28 -15.14 -2.34
C VAL A 881 -13.82 -14.09 -1.35
N LEU A 882 -12.56 -13.66 -1.49
CA LEU A 882 -11.91 -12.73 -0.55
C LEU A 882 -11.75 -11.30 -1.13
N GLY A 883 -12.02 -11.11 -2.42
CA GLY A 883 -12.02 -9.81 -3.09
C GLY A 883 -13.43 -9.43 -3.49
N LEU A 884 -14.16 -8.79 -2.58
CA LEU A 884 -15.52 -8.26 -2.84
C LEU A 884 -15.41 -6.88 -3.48
N GLU A 885 -16.34 -6.53 -4.36
CA GLU A 885 -16.34 -5.23 -5.06
C GLU A 885 -16.81 -4.12 -4.12
N HIS A 886 -17.79 -4.41 -3.26
CA HIS A 886 -18.29 -3.47 -2.27
C HIS A 886 -18.97 -4.22 -1.11
N VAL A 887 -18.75 -3.75 0.12
CA VAL A 887 -19.42 -4.22 1.34
C VAL A 887 -19.83 -3.00 2.16
N ASP A 888 -21.11 -2.96 2.51
CA ASP A 888 -21.68 -1.99 3.44
C ASP A 888 -22.78 -2.69 4.24
N LEU A 889 -22.43 -3.21 5.41
CA LEU A 889 -23.36 -3.95 6.26
C LEU A 889 -24.32 -3.04 7.03
N ALA A 890 -24.04 -1.74 7.15
CA ALA A 890 -24.99 -0.78 7.70
C ALA A 890 -26.15 -0.55 6.72
N LEU A 891 -25.87 -0.49 5.42
CA LEU A 891 -26.87 -0.43 4.35
C LEU A 891 -27.38 -1.80 3.90
N GLY A 892 -26.81 -2.89 4.43
CA GLY A 892 -27.19 -4.27 4.10
C GLY A 892 -26.88 -4.64 2.65
N LYS A 893 -25.79 -4.13 2.08
CA LYS A 893 -25.41 -4.32 0.68
C LYS A 893 -24.05 -5.01 0.55
N VAL A 894 -23.97 -5.94 -0.40
CA VAL A 894 -22.71 -6.54 -0.85
C VAL A 894 -22.74 -6.76 -2.36
N SER A 895 -21.57 -6.63 -3.00
CA SER A 895 -21.38 -7.01 -4.39
C SER A 895 -20.04 -7.69 -4.65
N TRP A 896 -20.01 -8.58 -5.63
CA TRP A 896 -18.85 -9.39 -6.00
C TRP A 896 -18.89 -9.75 -7.48
N LYS A 897 -17.75 -10.16 -8.04
CA LYS A 897 -17.67 -10.71 -9.40
C LYS A 897 -17.70 -12.23 -9.39
N MET A 898 -18.33 -12.83 -10.39
CA MET A 898 -18.40 -14.28 -10.55
C MET A 898 -18.66 -14.65 -12.02
N GLY A 899 -18.25 -15.85 -12.45
CA GLY A 899 -18.63 -16.36 -13.77
C GLY A 899 -20.15 -16.61 -13.85
N ARG A 900 -20.79 -16.23 -14.96
CA ARG A 900 -22.23 -16.48 -15.21
C ARG A 900 -22.61 -17.95 -15.08
N ALA A 901 -21.72 -18.86 -15.51
CA ALA A 901 -21.90 -20.30 -15.35
C ALA A 901 -21.96 -20.72 -13.87
N TRP A 902 -21.11 -20.14 -13.02
CA TRP A 902 -21.15 -20.36 -11.57
C TRP A 902 -22.44 -19.84 -10.96
N HIS A 903 -22.88 -18.63 -11.32
CA HIS A 903 -24.15 -18.09 -10.85
C HIS A 903 -25.34 -18.98 -11.23
N ALA A 904 -25.48 -19.33 -12.53
CA ALA A 904 -26.56 -20.19 -13.01
C ALA A 904 -26.57 -21.56 -12.31
N ARG A 905 -25.38 -22.10 -12.06
CA ARG A 905 -25.18 -23.32 -11.28
C ARG A 905 -25.64 -23.17 -9.83
N MET A 906 -25.21 -22.11 -9.15
CA MET A 906 -25.53 -21.84 -7.75
C MET A 906 -27.04 -21.63 -7.53
N VAL A 907 -27.73 -20.98 -8.47
CA VAL A 907 -29.19 -20.85 -8.48
C VAL A 907 -29.86 -22.22 -8.63
N ARG A 908 -29.47 -23.00 -9.65
CA ARG A 908 -30.03 -24.33 -9.92
C ARG A 908 -29.86 -25.30 -8.75
N GLU A 909 -28.73 -25.23 -8.07
CA GLU A 909 -28.36 -26.12 -6.97
C GLU A 909 -28.71 -25.55 -5.58
N GLU A 910 -29.45 -24.45 -5.51
CA GLU A 910 -29.95 -23.84 -4.26
C GLU A 910 -28.84 -23.50 -3.26
N TRP A 911 -27.78 -22.85 -3.76
CA TRP A 911 -26.67 -22.39 -2.92
C TRP A 911 -27.06 -21.18 -2.08
N MET A 912 -26.32 -20.97 -1.00
CA MET A 912 -26.44 -19.86 -0.07
C MET A 912 -25.18 -19.00 -0.08
N LEU A 913 -25.34 -17.70 0.13
CA LEU A 913 -24.28 -16.73 0.40
C LEU A 913 -24.27 -16.38 1.88
N MET A 914 -23.10 -16.35 2.49
CA MET A 914 -22.87 -15.77 3.82
C MET A 914 -21.56 -15.00 3.82
N LEU A 915 -21.56 -13.79 4.39
CA LEU A 915 -20.33 -13.06 4.66
C LEU A 915 -19.78 -13.43 6.03
N PHE A 916 -18.45 -13.46 6.13
CA PHE A 916 -17.75 -13.83 7.34
C PHE A 916 -16.46 -13.03 7.51
N ARG A 917 -15.99 -12.93 8.75
CA ARG A 917 -14.68 -12.39 9.11
C ARG A 917 -13.65 -13.51 9.01
N VAL A 918 -12.68 -13.37 8.11
CA VAL A 918 -11.62 -14.36 7.86
C VAL A 918 -10.72 -14.52 9.10
N ASP A 919 -10.42 -13.42 9.76
CA ASP A 919 -9.53 -13.31 10.92
C ASP A 919 -10.18 -13.84 12.22
N LEU A 920 -11.51 -13.68 12.36
CA LEU A 920 -12.27 -14.18 13.51
C LEU A 920 -12.93 -15.54 13.25
N ARG A 921 -12.99 -15.99 11.99
CA ARG A 921 -13.72 -17.18 11.55
C ARG A 921 -15.16 -17.16 12.03
N ALA A 922 -15.85 -16.06 11.77
CA ALA A 922 -17.20 -15.83 12.28
C ALA A 922 -18.11 -15.22 11.22
N ALA A 923 -19.34 -15.71 11.12
CA ALA A 923 -20.36 -15.14 10.25
C ALA A 923 -20.71 -13.70 10.68
N VAL A 924 -20.82 -12.79 9.71
CA VAL A 924 -21.23 -11.39 9.94
C VAL A 924 -22.55 -11.03 9.29
N THR A 925 -23.17 -11.97 8.57
CA THR A 925 -24.49 -11.81 7.97
C THR A 925 -25.29 -13.10 8.06
N LYS A 926 -26.62 -12.99 8.05
CA LYS A 926 -27.50 -14.12 7.76
C LYS A 926 -27.29 -14.62 6.33
N GLN A 927 -27.59 -15.89 6.10
CA GLN A 927 -27.51 -16.53 4.80
C GLN A 927 -28.56 -16.01 3.80
N VAL A 928 -28.17 -15.89 2.53
CA VAL A 928 -29.01 -15.41 1.42
C VAL A 928 -29.01 -16.41 0.26
N GLU A 929 -30.19 -16.83 -0.18
CA GLU A 929 -30.35 -17.79 -1.28
C GLU A 929 -29.90 -17.22 -2.63
N ALA A 930 -29.30 -18.08 -3.46
CA ALA A 930 -28.80 -17.73 -4.79
C ALA A 930 -29.83 -17.08 -5.72
N LYS A 931 -31.11 -17.48 -5.61
CA LYS A 931 -32.21 -16.91 -6.42
C LYS A 931 -32.47 -15.41 -6.14
N LEU A 932 -31.94 -14.88 -5.03
CA LEU A 932 -32.10 -13.48 -4.63
C LEU A 932 -30.92 -12.60 -5.05
N TRP A 933 -29.87 -13.20 -5.63
CA TRP A 933 -28.73 -12.43 -6.11
C TRP A 933 -29.09 -11.79 -7.45
N VAL A 934 -28.71 -10.52 -7.61
CA VAL A 934 -29.06 -9.72 -8.78
C VAL A 934 -27.79 -9.34 -9.51
N GLU A 935 -27.74 -9.61 -10.80
CA GLU A 935 -26.66 -9.12 -11.63
C GLU A 935 -26.80 -7.60 -11.83
N VAL A 936 -25.72 -6.86 -11.60
CA VAL A 936 -25.66 -5.41 -11.75
C VAL A 936 -24.88 -5.05 -13.02
N ALA A 937 -25.35 -4.00 -13.69
CA ALA A 937 -24.82 -3.55 -14.98
C ALA A 937 -23.46 -2.84 -14.88
#